data_AF-A0A545SAC7-F1
#
_entry.id   AF-A0A545SAC7-F1
#
_cell.length_a   1.000
_cell.length_b   1.000
_cell.length_c   1.000
_cell.angle_alpha   90.00
_cell.angle_beta   90.00
_cell.angle_gamma   90.00
#
_symmetry.space_group_name_H-M   'P 1'
#
loop_
_entity.id
_entity.type
_entity.pdbx_description
1 polymer ?
#
loop_
_entity_poly.entity_id
_entity_poly.type
_entity_poly.pdbx_seq_one_letter_code
_entity_poly.pdbx_strand_id
1 'polypeptide(L)'
;MKKTITLSLIVSAFLNAQTITSVKYEGLIHLSDDMASDITQIRVGEEVDPNKIDKAIKSLYKQGYFSDIWVSHEDNNALVFHFKEKSNISSLELNGYKSKDEAESVFQQIGVKKGDLYDATKIEKASFALKKKIEDEGFYDTVVEVETIPKDESIGLVFNVNKGEKIYIKNIDFAGANNLSHSELQKALANKEEDIAGWLPGLNNGVAKIDQLEYDSARLKDTYMQNGYLDAEVSDSLMRVDSGSYKADVSYKIKEGEQYRVGDVSIASLPDGVDKEELNDSLKLLKGKVFNVNKMRTDIELIRDAVGDLGYAYAKVSPNFHKNDTTKTVDVQYMINTGRIVTINDVIISGNHTTKDRVIRRDIYLAPNDKFSIKDLKDSKNALQRSGYFEKVDIEPQRVSEDTVNLLVKVKETHTGSIQAGGGYGSYQGFMLNASLNDRNIMGSGIDGSLGFDLSKVSTNFNLSLSNPRVWDSEYSGGIDLYKSKYEYSSYKDDSFGGSLTIGKKFGRHLKGFLSYGYSDTQIDIDESTYTGYTLYTDSDLSYKKGMVSTGLTYDTTDDYYTPREGMIASGSLGYAGLGGDQKFLKGNANLGLYYGLEDAVDYDLILRYKLKANAMKDQGNISPAEKLFLGGVSSIRGYEFKSIAPHTDTTDASGNIVRKFSGGMKSLVNTVEASVPLVSSANMRLAFFYDYGMIGETNFNEIQKAGYGASIEWYSPMGPINLVFGRAVNADNLDRTSSFEFTMGTRF
;
A
#
# COMPACT_ATOMS: atom_id res chain seq x y z
N MET A 1 -41.29 -88.11 46.94
CA MET A 1 -41.20 -86.85 47.70
C MET A 1 -40.77 -85.74 46.74
N LYS A 2 -41.75 -85.16 46.04
CA LYS A 2 -41.64 -83.99 45.17
C LYS A 2 -42.48 -82.91 45.83
N LYS A 3 -41.87 -81.86 46.40
CA LYS A 3 -42.47 -80.51 46.61
C LYS A 3 -41.65 -79.54 47.48
N THR A 4 -40.47 -79.89 48.01
CA THR A 4 -39.73 -79.00 48.94
C THR A 4 -38.41 -78.43 48.42
N ILE A 5 -38.07 -78.58 47.13
CA ILE A 5 -36.80 -78.06 46.58
C ILE A 5 -37.00 -76.82 45.69
N THR A 6 -38.22 -76.55 45.23
CA THR A 6 -38.47 -75.44 44.29
C THR A 6 -38.71 -74.09 44.96
N LEU A 7 -38.87 -74.03 46.30
CA LEU A 7 -39.12 -72.77 47.02
C LEU A 7 -37.86 -72.14 47.62
N SER A 8 -36.74 -72.86 47.72
CA SER A 8 -35.46 -72.35 48.24
C SER A 8 -34.58 -71.70 47.16
N LEU A 9 -34.88 -71.88 45.87
CA LEU A 9 -34.13 -71.28 44.76
C LEU A 9 -34.76 -69.98 44.22
N ILE A 10 -35.96 -69.63 44.69
CA ILE A 10 -36.62 -68.36 44.34
C ILE A 10 -36.27 -67.25 45.34
N VAL A 11 -35.67 -67.58 46.50
CA VAL A 11 -35.38 -66.61 47.57
C VAL A 11 -33.91 -66.17 47.63
N SER A 12 -32.99 -66.86 46.95
CA SER A 12 -31.57 -66.47 46.86
C SER A 12 -31.16 -65.84 45.53
N ALA A 13 -32.09 -65.71 44.57
CA ALA A 13 -31.90 -64.92 43.35
C ALA A 13 -32.50 -63.50 43.45
N PHE A 14 -33.01 -63.09 44.62
CA PHE A 14 -33.05 -61.67 44.99
C PHE A 14 -31.64 -61.25 45.43
N LEU A 15 -30.67 -61.36 44.52
CA LEU A 15 -29.52 -60.47 44.57
C LEU A 15 -30.11 -59.08 44.35
N ASN A 16 -30.13 -58.28 45.42
CA ASN A 16 -30.65 -56.93 45.45
C ASN A 16 -30.26 -56.16 44.17
N ALA A 17 -31.22 -56.00 43.25
CA ALA A 17 -31.13 -54.94 42.27
C ALA A 17 -31.21 -53.63 43.06
N GLN A 18 -30.06 -53.05 43.37
CA GLN A 18 -29.98 -51.77 44.05
C GLN A 18 -30.53 -50.72 43.08
N THR A 19 -31.77 -50.30 43.32
CA THR A 19 -32.41 -49.22 42.57
C THR A 19 -31.96 -47.89 43.14
N ILE A 20 -31.62 -46.96 42.25
CA ILE A 20 -31.15 -45.61 42.59
C ILE A 20 -32.25 -44.85 43.31
N THR A 21 -32.01 -44.42 44.55
CA THR A 21 -32.99 -43.69 45.36
C THR A 21 -32.89 -42.18 45.21
N SER A 22 -31.71 -41.67 44.90
CA SER A 22 -31.47 -40.25 44.57
C SER A 22 -30.16 -40.07 43.79
N VAL A 23 -30.11 -39.02 42.98
CA VAL A 23 -28.89 -38.58 42.28
C VAL A 23 -28.58 -37.16 42.74
N LYS A 24 -27.35 -36.93 43.20
CA LYS A 24 -26.86 -35.62 43.63
C LYS A 24 -25.62 -35.22 42.84
N TYR A 25 -25.45 -33.93 42.65
CA TYR A 25 -24.30 -33.33 41.97
C TYR A 25 -23.64 -32.35 42.95
N GLU A 26 -22.36 -32.58 43.25
CA GLU A 26 -21.60 -31.78 44.23
C GLU A 26 -20.35 -31.19 43.58
N GLY A 27 -20.15 -29.88 43.73
CA GLY A 27 -18.99 -29.18 43.16
C GLY A 27 -19.19 -28.64 41.75
N LEU A 28 -20.44 -28.52 41.28
CA LEU A 28 -20.77 -27.79 40.05
C LEU A 28 -20.76 -26.27 40.27
N ILE A 29 -20.17 -25.54 39.33
CA ILE A 29 -20.10 -24.08 39.28
C ILE A 29 -20.61 -23.58 37.92
N HIS A 30 -20.25 -24.24 36.81
CA HIS A 30 -20.62 -23.82 35.46
C HIS A 30 -21.83 -24.57 34.87
N LEU A 31 -22.32 -25.63 35.53
CA LEU A 31 -23.49 -26.40 35.11
C LEU A 31 -24.52 -26.46 36.24
N SER A 32 -25.82 -26.33 35.93
CA SER A 32 -26.88 -26.58 36.91
C SER A 32 -27.15 -28.07 37.07
N ASP A 33 -27.63 -28.48 38.24
CA ASP A 33 -28.01 -29.88 38.54
C ASP A 33 -28.97 -30.49 37.50
N ASP A 34 -29.92 -29.71 36.98
CA ASP A 34 -30.86 -30.16 35.95
C ASP A 34 -30.16 -30.50 34.62
N MET A 35 -29.23 -29.65 34.19
CA MET A 35 -28.40 -29.89 33.00
C MET A 35 -27.48 -31.10 33.19
N ALA A 36 -26.88 -31.25 34.37
CA ALA A 36 -26.08 -32.42 34.70
C ALA A 36 -26.93 -33.69 34.65
N SER A 37 -28.16 -33.64 35.18
CA SER A 37 -29.14 -34.73 35.11
C SER A 37 -29.52 -35.11 33.68
N ASP A 38 -29.73 -34.13 32.81
CA ASP A 38 -30.01 -34.36 31.40
C ASP A 38 -28.81 -34.95 30.65
N ILE A 39 -27.58 -34.60 31.04
CA ILE A 39 -26.36 -35.14 30.40
C ILE A 39 -26.08 -36.57 30.86
N THR A 40 -26.27 -36.87 32.14
CA THR A 40 -26.02 -38.22 32.68
C THR A 40 -27.05 -39.24 32.22
N GLN A 41 -28.30 -38.80 31.95
CA GLN A 41 -29.41 -39.67 31.55
C GLN A 41 -29.67 -40.80 32.57
N ILE A 42 -29.34 -40.56 33.83
CA ILE A 42 -29.57 -41.50 34.95
C ILE A 42 -30.78 -40.99 35.73
N ARG A 43 -31.80 -41.85 35.87
CA ARG A 43 -33.06 -41.50 36.55
C ARG A 43 -33.20 -42.24 37.86
N VAL A 44 -33.81 -41.56 38.83
CA VAL A 44 -34.22 -42.16 40.11
C VAL A 44 -35.21 -43.30 39.84
N GLY A 45 -34.96 -44.47 40.44
CA GLY A 45 -35.73 -45.70 40.23
C GLY A 45 -35.13 -46.68 39.21
N GLU A 46 -34.08 -46.31 38.46
CA GLU A 46 -33.34 -47.25 37.61
C GLU A 46 -32.39 -48.15 38.42
N GLU A 47 -32.05 -49.32 37.87
CA GLU A 47 -30.99 -50.17 38.43
C GLU A 47 -29.62 -49.52 38.25
N VAL A 48 -28.75 -49.65 39.25
CA VAL A 48 -27.36 -49.19 39.17
C VAL A 48 -26.60 -50.02 38.13
N ASP A 49 -26.33 -49.43 36.95
CA ASP A 49 -25.54 -50.01 35.87
C ASP A 49 -24.19 -49.28 35.72
N PRO A 50 -23.06 -49.94 36.04
CA PRO A 50 -21.73 -49.37 35.89
C PRO A 50 -21.41 -48.86 34.46
N ASN A 51 -21.96 -49.47 33.42
CA ASN A 51 -21.73 -49.03 32.04
C ASN A 51 -22.46 -47.72 31.73
N LYS A 52 -23.66 -47.54 32.29
CA LYS A 52 -24.38 -46.26 32.19
C LYS A 52 -23.64 -45.16 32.96
N ILE A 53 -23.09 -45.48 34.12
CA ILE A 53 -22.29 -44.54 34.91
C ILE A 53 -21.03 -44.12 34.15
N ASP A 54 -20.28 -45.07 33.56
CA ASP A 54 -19.10 -44.75 32.73
C ASP A 54 -19.47 -43.87 31.52
N LYS A 55 -20.59 -44.18 30.86
CA LYS A 55 -21.09 -43.35 29.75
C LYS A 55 -21.51 -41.95 30.21
N ALA A 56 -22.13 -41.84 31.38
CA ALA A 56 -22.51 -40.56 31.99
C ALA A 56 -21.26 -39.72 32.32
N ILE A 57 -20.26 -40.32 32.98
CA ILE A 57 -18.96 -39.68 33.27
C ILE A 57 -18.30 -39.20 31.98
N LYS A 58 -18.23 -40.04 30.94
CA LYS A 58 -17.67 -39.66 29.62
C LYS A 58 -18.45 -38.51 28.96
N SER A 59 -19.77 -38.48 29.11
CA SER A 59 -20.64 -37.44 28.55
C SER A 59 -20.47 -36.10 29.27
N LEU A 60 -20.21 -36.14 30.58
CA LEU A 60 -19.87 -34.97 31.40
C LEU A 60 -18.46 -34.45 31.07
N TYR A 61 -17.45 -35.33 30.96
CA TYR A 61 -16.11 -34.94 30.50
C TYR A 61 -16.12 -34.28 29.11
N LYS A 62 -16.99 -34.74 28.21
CA LYS A 62 -17.15 -34.16 26.87
C LYS A 62 -17.61 -32.70 26.87
N GLN A 63 -18.20 -32.22 27.97
CA GLN A 63 -18.56 -30.81 28.13
C GLN A 63 -17.34 -29.91 28.34
N GLY A 64 -16.19 -30.47 28.76
CA GLY A 64 -14.91 -29.76 28.85
C GLY A 64 -14.71 -28.93 30.12
N TYR A 65 -15.69 -28.88 31.04
CA TYR A 65 -15.65 -28.09 32.28
C TYR A 65 -14.82 -28.73 33.40
N PHE A 66 -14.63 -30.04 33.37
CA PHE A 66 -14.15 -30.79 34.52
C PHE A 66 -12.71 -31.27 34.38
N SER A 67 -11.95 -31.16 35.46
CA SER A 67 -10.61 -31.75 35.62
C SER A 67 -10.67 -33.16 36.21
N ASP A 68 -11.65 -33.42 37.09
CA ASP A 68 -11.93 -34.74 37.62
C ASP A 68 -13.43 -34.92 37.87
N ILE A 69 -13.92 -36.15 37.70
CA ILE A 69 -15.30 -36.56 37.97
C ILE A 69 -15.25 -37.97 38.55
N TRP A 70 -15.79 -38.14 39.76
CA TRP A 70 -15.96 -39.46 40.35
C TRP A 70 -17.35 -39.60 40.96
N VAL A 71 -17.80 -40.85 41.09
CA VAL A 71 -19.14 -41.16 41.59
C VAL A 71 -18.99 -42.02 42.84
N SER A 72 -19.58 -41.57 43.94
CA SER A 72 -19.71 -42.36 45.17
C SER A 72 -21.10 -42.94 45.28
N HIS A 73 -21.18 -44.19 45.73
CA HIS A 73 -22.44 -44.86 46.05
C HIS A 73 -22.59 -44.93 47.57
N GLU A 74 -23.57 -44.22 48.12
CA GLU A 74 -23.83 -44.19 49.57
C GLU A 74 -24.76 -45.32 50.02
N ASP A 75 -24.72 -45.65 51.32
CA ASP A 75 -25.43 -46.78 51.95
C ASP A 75 -26.97 -46.79 51.73
N ASN A 76 -27.56 -45.66 51.31
CA ASN A 76 -28.97 -45.52 50.98
C ASN A 76 -29.32 -45.72 49.48
N ASN A 77 -28.42 -46.31 48.67
CA ASN A 77 -28.51 -46.40 47.20
C ASN A 77 -28.59 -45.02 46.50
N ALA A 78 -27.94 -44.00 47.08
CA ALA A 78 -27.81 -42.68 46.47
C ALA A 78 -26.52 -42.61 45.65
N LEU A 79 -26.61 -42.08 44.43
CA LEU A 79 -25.45 -41.78 43.59
C LEU A 79 -25.08 -40.30 43.73
N VAL A 80 -23.87 -40.04 44.21
CA VAL A 80 -23.34 -38.67 44.33
C VAL A 80 -22.21 -38.51 43.33
N PHE A 81 -22.42 -37.62 42.35
CA PHE A 81 -21.41 -37.22 41.39
C PHE A 81 -20.63 -36.05 41.99
N HIS A 82 -19.33 -36.26 42.19
CA HIS A 82 -18.41 -35.25 42.65
C HIS A 82 -17.66 -34.67 41.46
N PHE A 83 -17.59 -33.34 41.41
CA PHE A 83 -16.94 -32.62 40.32
C PHE A 83 -15.79 -31.79 40.85
N LYS A 84 -14.67 -31.84 40.12
CA LYS A 84 -13.59 -30.87 40.25
C LYS A 84 -13.49 -30.09 38.96
N GLU A 85 -14.07 -28.89 38.93
CA GLU A 85 -14.04 -28.03 37.76
C GLU A 85 -12.63 -27.51 37.43
N LYS A 86 -12.40 -27.22 36.15
CA LYS A 86 -11.17 -26.57 35.67
C LYS A 86 -11.16 -25.12 36.13
N SER A 87 -10.03 -24.65 36.64
CA SER A 87 -9.84 -23.23 36.97
C SER A 87 -9.95 -22.35 35.72
N ASN A 88 -10.47 -21.15 35.86
CA ASN A 88 -10.48 -20.15 34.80
C ASN A 88 -9.13 -19.41 34.71
N ILE A 89 -8.80 -18.93 33.52
CA ILE A 89 -7.60 -18.13 33.28
C ILE A 89 -7.89 -16.66 33.62
N SER A 90 -7.36 -16.16 34.74
CA SER A 90 -7.62 -14.81 35.24
C SER A 90 -6.67 -13.75 34.68
N SER A 91 -5.46 -14.14 34.27
CA SER A 91 -4.49 -13.24 33.65
C SER A 91 -3.60 -13.98 32.64
N LEU A 92 -3.23 -13.28 31.57
CA LEU A 92 -2.26 -13.71 30.58
C LEU A 92 -1.16 -12.65 30.51
N GLU A 93 0.08 -13.05 30.71
CA GLU A 93 1.24 -12.18 30.61
C GLU A 93 2.23 -12.76 29.60
N LEU A 94 2.83 -11.90 28.80
CA LEU A 94 3.80 -12.26 27.76
C LEU A 94 5.09 -11.48 28.01
N ASN A 95 6.15 -12.19 28.36
CA ASN A 95 7.46 -11.63 28.65
C ASN A 95 8.44 -11.98 27.53
N GLY A 96 9.29 -11.03 27.16
CA GLY A 96 10.35 -11.26 26.15
C GLY A 96 9.89 -11.27 24.70
N TYR A 97 8.59 -11.08 24.39
CA TYR A 97 8.08 -10.97 23.02
C TYR A 97 6.91 -9.99 22.89
N LYS A 98 7.04 -9.01 21.99
CA LYS A 98 6.09 -7.90 21.73
C LYS A 98 5.79 -7.04 22.97
N SER A 99 5.09 -5.92 22.76
CA SER A 99 4.65 -5.04 23.85
C SER A 99 3.38 -5.60 24.54
N LYS A 100 3.06 -5.11 25.75
CA LYS A 100 1.83 -5.52 26.47
C LYS A 100 0.56 -5.25 25.67
N ASP A 101 0.53 -4.14 24.91
CA ASP A 101 -0.62 -3.76 24.09
C ASP A 101 -0.83 -4.71 22.90
N GLU A 102 0.25 -5.32 22.39
CA GLU A 102 0.19 -6.29 21.30
C GLU A 102 -0.05 -7.73 21.78
N ALA A 103 0.24 -8.03 23.05
CA ALA A 103 0.19 -9.37 23.61
C ALA A 103 -1.21 -10.01 23.48
N GLU A 104 -2.27 -9.22 23.64
CA GLU A 104 -3.65 -9.71 23.50
C GLU A 104 -3.95 -10.23 22.08
N SER A 105 -3.46 -9.53 21.06
CA SER A 105 -3.59 -9.99 19.67
C SER A 105 -2.82 -11.30 19.42
N VAL A 106 -1.66 -11.47 20.08
CA VAL A 106 -0.86 -12.69 19.99
C VAL A 106 -1.59 -13.85 20.65
N PHE A 107 -2.15 -13.65 21.85
CA PHE A 107 -2.93 -14.66 22.56
C PHE A 107 -4.16 -15.11 21.77
N GLN A 108 -4.88 -14.18 21.13
CA GLN A 108 -6.00 -14.51 20.26
C GLN A 108 -5.58 -15.38 19.07
N GLN A 109 -4.42 -15.11 18.46
CA GLN A 109 -3.91 -15.89 17.32
C GLN A 109 -3.48 -17.30 17.72
N ILE A 110 -2.91 -17.49 18.91
CA ILE A 110 -2.54 -18.82 19.44
C ILE A 110 -3.70 -19.55 20.14
N GLY A 111 -4.89 -18.95 20.17
CA GLY A 111 -6.12 -19.58 20.63
C GLY A 111 -6.32 -19.59 22.15
N VAL A 112 -5.71 -18.67 22.89
CA VAL A 112 -5.88 -18.54 24.36
C VAL A 112 -6.44 -17.16 24.69
N LYS A 113 -7.45 -17.10 25.55
CA LYS A 113 -8.06 -15.84 25.98
C LYS A 113 -8.25 -15.81 27.49
N LYS A 114 -8.23 -14.60 28.05
CA LYS A 114 -8.63 -14.39 29.45
C LYS A 114 -10.09 -14.82 29.62
N GLY A 115 -10.36 -15.59 30.68
CA GLY A 115 -11.66 -16.20 30.95
C GLY A 115 -11.83 -17.62 30.42
N ASP A 116 -10.93 -18.12 29.55
CA ASP A 116 -10.94 -19.53 29.14
C ASP A 116 -10.71 -20.46 30.34
N LEU A 117 -11.25 -21.68 30.28
CA LEU A 117 -10.92 -22.73 31.24
C LEU A 117 -9.51 -23.27 30.98
N TYR A 118 -8.75 -23.47 32.05
CA TYR A 118 -7.39 -23.97 31.98
C TYR A 118 -7.37 -25.43 31.54
N ASP A 119 -6.63 -25.70 30.47
CA ASP A 119 -6.38 -27.03 29.95
C ASP A 119 -4.90 -27.15 29.55
N ALA A 120 -4.16 -28.03 30.22
CA ALA A 120 -2.73 -28.18 30.01
C ALA A 120 -2.37 -28.47 28.54
N THR A 121 -3.16 -29.29 27.85
CA THR A 121 -2.92 -29.61 26.43
C THR A 121 -3.22 -28.43 25.51
N LYS A 122 -4.20 -27.60 25.85
CA LYS A 122 -4.48 -26.35 25.12
C LYS A 122 -3.32 -25.36 25.29
N ILE A 123 -2.80 -25.22 26.51
CA ILE A 123 -1.71 -24.30 26.82
C ILE A 123 -0.38 -24.76 26.19
N GLU A 124 -0.11 -26.06 26.18
CA GLU A 124 1.06 -26.62 25.49
C GLU A 124 1.01 -26.36 23.98
N LYS A 125 -0.15 -26.58 23.34
CA LYS A 125 -0.37 -26.25 21.93
C LYS A 125 -0.19 -24.75 21.66
N ALA A 126 -0.67 -23.90 22.56
CA ALA A 126 -0.51 -22.46 22.45
C ALA A 126 0.96 -22.03 22.58
N SER A 127 1.71 -22.63 23.51
CA SER A 127 3.16 -22.42 23.67
C SER A 127 3.92 -22.83 22.39
N PHE A 128 3.60 -24.00 21.85
CA PHE A 128 4.19 -24.46 20.58
C PHE A 128 3.83 -23.55 19.41
N ALA A 129 2.56 -23.09 19.31
CA ALA A 129 2.14 -22.16 18.28
C ALA A 129 2.84 -20.79 18.40
N LEU A 130 3.04 -20.30 19.63
CA LEU A 130 3.80 -19.07 19.89
C LEU A 130 5.27 -19.24 19.50
N LYS A 131 5.91 -20.35 19.89
CA LYS A 131 7.27 -20.69 19.48
C LYS A 131 7.39 -20.68 17.96
N LYS A 132 6.53 -21.45 17.28
CA LYS A 132 6.52 -21.55 15.82
C LYS A 132 6.35 -20.17 15.16
N LYS A 133 5.43 -19.35 15.66
CA LYS A 133 5.22 -17.98 15.15
C LYS A 133 6.48 -17.11 15.27
N ILE A 134 7.24 -17.24 16.35
CA ILE A 134 8.49 -16.48 16.56
C ILE A 134 9.60 -17.02 15.65
N GLU A 135 9.66 -18.34 15.45
CA GLU A 135 10.56 -18.99 14.49
C GLU A 135 10.23 -18.59 13.05
N ASP A 136 8.94 -18.43 12.72
CA ASP A 136 8.48 -17.91 11.42
C ASP A 136 8.88 -16.43 11.21
N GLU A 137 9.05 -15.63 12.27
CA GLU A 137 9.67 -14.28 12.22
C GLU A 137 11.21 -14.34 12.05
N GLY A 138 11.77 -15.55 12.03
CA GLY A 138 13.18 -15.82 11.78
C GLY A 138 14.04 -15.99 13.05
N PHE A 139 13.47 -16.11 14.25
CA PHE A 139 14.22 -16.31 15.50
C PHE A 139 14.19 -17.78 15.95
N TYR A 140 15.28 -18.50 15.72
CA TYR A 140 15.40 -19.95 15.92
C TYR A 140 16.06 -20.29 17.23
N ASP A 141 15.85 -21.52 17.71
CA ASP A 141 16.16 -21.90 19.09
C ASP A 141 15.40 -21.06 20.11
N THR A 142 14.22 -20.55 19.71
CA THR A 142 13.31 -19.86 20.61
C THR A 142 12.74 -20.84 21.62
N VAL A 143 12.79 -20.44 22.89
CA VAL A 143 12.25 -21.19 24.01
C VAL A 143 11.06 -20.42 24.56
N VAL A 144 9.92 -21.11 24.71
CA VAL A 144 8.71 -20.57 25.31
C VAL A 144 8.36 -21.44 26.50
N GLU A 145 8.52 -20.89 27.70
CA GLU A 145 8.14 -21.53 28.95
C GLU A 145 6.84 -20.90 29.46
N VAL A 146 5.93 -21.74 29.95
CA VAL A 146 4.67 -21.26 30.51
C VAL A 146 4.65 -21.54 32.00
N GLU A 147 4.63 -20.47 32.80
CA GLU A 147 4.49 -20.56 34.24
C GLU A 147 3.03 -20.35 34.64
N THR A 148 2.54 -21.23 35.51
CA THR A 148 1.20 -21.13 36.10
C THR A 148 1.27 -20.49 37.48
N ILE A 149 0.56 -19.39 37.67
CA ILE A 149 0.45 -18.69 38.95
C ILE A 149 -0.93 -19.02 39.57
N PRO A 150 -1.00 -19.91 40.57
CA PRO A 150 -2.27 -20.22 41.23
C PRO A 150 -2.83 -19.00 41.97
N LYS A 151 -4.14 -18.77 41.85
CA LYS A 151 -4.88 -17.68 42.52
C LYS A 151 -6.25 -18.20 42.98
N ASP A 152 -6.39 -18.64 44.22
CA ASP A 152 -7.63 -19.19 44.82
C ASP A 152 -8.41 -20.13 43.87
N GLU A 153 -9.42 -19.62 43.14
CA GLU A 153 -10.27 -20.37 42.20
C GLU A 153 -9.88 -20.22 40.71
N SER A 154 -8.80 -19.48 40.42
CA SER A 154 -8.32 -19.13 39.08
C SER A 154 -6.82 -19.36 38.93
N ILE A 155 -6.34 -19.30 37.68
CA ILE A 155 -4.92 -19.41 37.37
C ILE A 155 -4.47 -18.25 36.48
N GLY A 156 -3.33 -17.65 36.79
CA GLY A 156 -2.60 -16.77 35.89
C GLY A 156 -1.62 -17.57 35.04
N LEU A 157 -1.45 -17.21 33.78
CA LEU A 157 -0.43 -17.80 32.90
C LEU A 157 0.58 -16.73 32.49
N VAL A 158 1.86 -17.03 32.64
CA VAL A 158 2.96 -16.19 32.18
C VAL A 158 3.73 -16.96 31.11
N PHE A 159 3.73 -16.43 29.89
CA PHE A 159 4.51 -16.97 28.78
C PHE A 159 5.85 -16.23 28.76
N ASN A 160 6.90 -16.89 29.23
CA ASN A 160 8.27 -16.41 29.22
C ASN A 160 8.93 -16.84 27.91
N VAL A 161 9.16 -15.87 27.02
CA VAL A 161 9.81 -16.10 25.73
C VAL A 161 11.27 -15.68 25.81
N ASN A 162 12.16 -16.63 25.56
CA ASN A 162 13.54 -16.33 25.19
C ASN A 162 13.66 -16.42 23.68
N LYS A 163 13.76 -15.27 23.01
CA LYS A 163 13.94 -15.22 21.56
C LYS A 163 15.32 -15.76 21.26
N GLY A 164 15.39 -16.77 20.40
CA GLY A 164 16.68 -17.23 19.93
C GLY A 164 17.25 -16.33 18.82
N GLU A 165 18.16 -16.84 18.04
CA GLU A 165 18.95 -16.05 17.08
C GLU A 165 18.40 -16.12 15.67
N LYS A 166 18.73 -15.10 14.87
CA LYS A 166 18.34 -15.08 13.46
C LYS A 166 19.25 -15.95 12.61
N ILE A 167 18.65 -16.72 11.71
CA ILE A 167 19.42 -17.43 10.68
C ILE A 167 19.68 -16.52 9.49
N TYR A 168 20.95 -16.42 9.12
CA TYR A 168 21.44 -15.64 7.98
C TYR A 168 21.91 -16.56 6.86
N ILE A 169 21.28 -16.46 5.70
CA ILE A 169 21.65 -17.17 4.48
C ILE A 169 22.88 -16.48 3.89
N LYS A 170 24.00 -17.20 3.85
CA LYS A 170 25.26 -16.69 3.30
C LYS A 170 25.46 -17.07 1.85
N ASN A 171 25.11 -18.31 1.50
CA ASN A 171 25.22 -18.79 0.13
C ASN A 171 23.95 -19.53 -0.27
N ILE A 172 23.58 -19.38 -1.54
CA ILE A 172 22.58 -20.18 -2.22
C ILE A 172 23.30 -20.87 -3.37
N ASP A 173 23.01 -22.16 -3.58
CA ASP A 173 23.54 -22.92 -4.70
C ASP A 173 22.41 -23.42 -5.60
N PHE A 174 22.54 -23.19 -6.90
CA PHE A 174 21.59 -23.61 -7.92
C PHE A 174 22.22 -24.71 -8.78
N ALA A 175 22.34 -25.90 -8.22
CA ALA A 175 22.95 -27.05 -8.89
C ALA A 175 22.13 -27.46 -10.12
N GLY A 176 22.74 -27.31 -11.32
CA GLY A 176 22.11 -27.65 -12.60
C GLY A 176 21.52 -26.45 -13.37
N ALA A 177 21.57 -25.24 -12.81
CA ALA A 177 21.28 -24.01 -13.54
C ALA A 177 22.48 -23.60 -14.41
N ASN A 178 22.31 -23.58 -15.73
CA ASN A 178 23.34 -23.21 -16.70
C ASN A 178 22.89 -22.08 -17.63
N ASN A 179 21.58 -21.96 -17.86
CA ASN A 179 21.03 -21.01 -18.84
C ASN A 179 20.55 -19.69 -18.20
N LEU A 180 20.12 -19.73 -16.93
CA LEU A 180 19.76 -18.52 -16.17
C LEU A 180 20.88 -18.15 -15.19
N SER A 181 21.13 -16.86 -15.02
CA SER A 181 22.18 -16.39 -14.13
C SER A 181 21.79 -16.51 -12.65
N HIS A 182 22.79 -16.66 -11.78
CA HIS A 182 22.61 -16.72 -10.32
C HIS A 182 21.75 -15.56 -9.79
N SER A 183 22.03 -14.35 -10.27
CA SER A 183 21.33 -13.14 -9.85
C SER A 183 19.86 -13.14 -10.27
N GLU A 184 19.52 -13.64 -11.46
CA GLU A 184 18.14 -13.74 -11.93
C GLU A 184 17.32 -14.70 -11.08
N LEU A 185 17.89 -15.87 -10.76
CA LEU A 185 17.24 -16.86 -9.90
C LEU A 185 17.06 -16.34 -8.47
N GLN A 186 18.09 -15.70 -7.92
CA GLN A 186 18.05 -15.13 -6.57
C GLN A 186 17.03 -13.99 -6.45
N LYS A 187 16.79 -13.21 -7.51
CA LYS A 187 15.75 -12.15 -7.50
C LYS A 187 14.36 -12.70 -7.25
N ALA A 188 14.06 -13.90 -7.75
CA ALA A 188 12.76 -14.54 -7.64
C ALA A 188 12.45 -15.11 -6.24
N LEU A 189 13.48 -15.39 -5.44
CA LEU A 189 13.32 -16.00 -4.13
C LEU A 189 12.85 -15.01 -3.06
N ALA A 190 12.11 -15.50 -2.06
CA ALA A 190 11.88 -14.74 -0.84
C ALA A 190 13.10 -14.78 0.08
N ASN A 191 13.81 -15.91 0.08
CA ASN A 191 15.06 -16.14 0.79
C ASN A 191 16.24 -15.89 -0.14
N LYS A 192 17.08 -14.90 0.15
CA LYS A 192 18.25 -14.58 -0.67
C LYS A 192 19.50 -14.52 0.18
N GLU A 193 20.65 -14.62 -0.46
CA GLU A 193 21.94 -14.34 0.16
C GLU A 193 21.98 -12.88 0.66
N GLU A 194 22.81 -12.66 1.66
CA GLU A 194 23.14 -11.32 2.14
C GLU A 194 23.90 -10.53 1.05
N ASP A 195 23.41 -9.32 0.76
CA ASP A 195 24.11 -8.39 -0.12
C ASP A 195 25.37 -7.84 0.57
N ILE A 196 26.38 -7.44 -0.20
CA ILE A 196 27.67 -6.88 0.32
C ILE A 196 27.46 -5.76 1.35
N ALA A 197 26.40 -4.97 1.18
CA ALA A 197 26.01 -3.91 2.10
C ALA A 197 24.58 -4.11 2.65
N GLY A 198 24.21 -5.35 3.00
CA GLY A 198 22.87 -5.70 3.52
C GLY A 198 22.41 -4.95 4.77
N TRP A 199 23.29 -4.18 5.41
CA TRP A 199 22.95 -3.24 6.49
C TRP A 199 22.28 -1.94 6.00
N LEU A 200 22.39 -1.60 4.71
CA LEU A 200 21.75 -0.43 4.12
C LEU A 200 20.25 -0.68 3.92
N PRO A 201 19.39 0.32 4.18
CA PRO A 201 17.95 0.21 3.96
C PRO A 201 17.61 -0.26 2.53
N GLY A 202 16.79 -1.31 2.44
CA GLY A 202 16.32 -1.89 1.17
C GLY A 202 17.25 -2.95 0.57
N LEU A 203 18.52 -3.05 0.98
CA LEU A 203 19.34 -4.21 0.60
C LEU A 203 19.01 -5.42 1.47
N ASN A 204 19.27 -6.63 0.96
CA ASN A 204 18.95 -7.84 1.68
C ASN A 204 20.05 -8.16 2.70
N ASN A 205 19.65 -8.28 3.97
CA ASN A 205 20.54 -8.70 5.06
C ASN A 205 20.68 -10.22 5.19
N GLY A 206 20.06 -11.00 4.30
CA GLY A 206 20.13 -12.46 4.27
C GLY A 206 19.31 -13.16 5.35
N VAL A 207 18.42 -12.47 6.08
CA VAL A 207 17.60 -13.11 7.11
C VAL A 207 16.63 -14.11 6.47
N ALA A 208 16.67 -15.36 6.94
CA ALA A 208 15.81 -16.43 6.44
C ALA A 208 14.35 -16.27 6.89
N LYS A 209 13.44 -16.50 5.95
CA LYS A 209 11.98 -16.58 6.09
C LYS A 209 11.53 -18.02 5.80
N ILE A 210 11.40 -18.85 6.83
CA ILE A 210 11.13 -20.29 6.67
C ILE A 210 9.76 -20.58 6.11
N ASP A 211 8.77 -19.82 6.57
CA ASP A 211 7.40 -19.88 6.05
C ASP A 211 7.36 -19.66 4.53
N GLN A 212 8.33 -18.93 3.98
CA GLN A 212 8.45 -18.67 2.56
C GLN A 212 9.36 -19.66 1.81
N LEU A 213 10.17 -20.44 2.52
CA LEU A 213 11.19 -21.32 1.94
C LEU A 213 10.56 -22.48 1.14
N GLU A 214 9.42 -23.02 1.61
CA GLU A 214 8.69 -24.08 0.90
C GLU A 214 8.15 -23.63 -0.47
N TYR A 215 7.95 -22.31 -0.66
CA TYR A 215 7.44 -21.74 -1.91
C TYR A 215 8.56 -21.33 -2.88
N ASP A 216 9.82 -21.31 -2.43
CA ASP A 216 10.94 -20.86 -3.25
C ASP A 216 11.20 -21.75 -4.47
N SER A 217 10.99 -23.07 -4.35
CA SER A 217 11.07 -24.00 -5.49
C SER A 217 10.04 -23.68 -6.58
N ALA A 218 8.80 -23.33 -6.18
CA ALA A 218 7.75 -22.93 -7.10
C ALA A 218 8.05 -21.57 -7.77
N ARG A 219 8.64 -20.62 -7.03
CA ARG A 219 9.09 -19.32 -7.59
C ARG A 219 10.18 -19.51 -8.63
N LEU A 220 11.18 -20.34 -8.35
CA LEU A 220 12.24 -20.66 -9.32
C LEU A 220 11.65 -21.30 -10.58
N LYS A 221 10.76 -22.29 -10.41
CA LYS A 221 10.08 -22.92 -11.54
C LYS A 221 9.30 -21.90 -12.36
N ASP A 222 8.61 -20.97 -11.70
CA ASP A 222 7.92 -19.88 -12.37
C ASP A 222 8.88 -19.00 -13.20
N THR A 223 10.04 -18.63 -12.64
CA THR A 223 11.09 -17.88 -13.35
C THR A 223 11.60 -18.62 -14.59
N TYR A 224 11.79 -19.94 -14.51
CA TYR A 224 12.13 -20.75 -15.69
C TYR A 224 11.01 -20.72 -16.75
N MET A 225 9.75 -20.87 -16.34
CA MET A 225 8.61 -20.79 -17.25
C MET A 225 8.40 -19.39 -17.85
N GLN A 226 8.81 -18.33 -17.16
CA GLN A 226 8.84 -16.96 -17.70
C GLN A 226 9.91 -16.81 -18.79
N ASN A 227 10.96 -17.62 -18.76
CA ASN A 227 12.06 -17.64 -19.74
C ASN A 227 11.92 -18.77 -20.78
N GLY A 228 10.74 -19.39 -20.89
CA GLY A 228 10.42 -20.37 -21.93
C GLY A 228 10.74 -21.83 -21.61
N TYR A 229 11.23 -22.12 -20.41
CA TYR A 229 11.56 -23.48 -19.96
C TYR A 229 10.35 -24.14 -19.30
N LEU A 230 9.45 -24.68 -20.13
CA LEU A 230 8.18 -25.27 -19.69
C LEU A 230 8.33 -26.59 -18.93
N ASP A 231 9.40 -27.33 -19.23
CA ASP A 231 9.68 -28.65 -18.65
C ASP A 231 10.67 -28.56 -17.47
N ALA A 232 10.86 -27.36 -16.91
CA ALA A 232 11.76 -27.14 -15.79
C ALA A 232 11.25 -27.83 -14.52
N GLU A 233 12.15 -28.56 -13.87
CA GLU A 233 11.93 -29.21 -12.58
C GLU A 233 12.90 -28.62 -11.55
N VAL A 234 12.38 -28.27 -10.38
CA VAL A 234 13.15 -27.71 -9.26
C VAL A 234 12.84 -28.55 -8.02
N SER A 235 13.88 -29.02 -7.33
CA SER A 235 13.71 -29.75 -6.07
C SER A 235 13.27 -28.83 -4.94
N ASP A 236 12.78 -29.42 -3.86
CA ASP A 236 12.64 -28.70 -2.59
C ASP A 236 14.01 -28.14 -2.14
N SER A 237 13.96 -27.07 -1.35
CA SER A 237 15.16 -26.43 -0.79
C SER A 237 15.85 -27.37 0.19
N LEU A 238 17.17 -27.49 0.10
CA LEU A 238 18.00 -28.10 1.15
C LEU A 238 18.77 -27.01 1.88
N MET A 239 18.31 -26.67 3.08
CA MET A 239 18.95 -25.67 3.96
C MET A 239 19.83 -26.37 5.00
N ARG A 240 21.10 -25.99 5.06
CA ARG A 240 22.08 -26.46 6.04
C ARG A 240 22.43 -25.30 6.96
N VAL A 241 22.14 -25.44 8.25
CA VAL A 241 22.36 -24.41 9.27
C VAL A 241 23.52 -24.83 10.17
N ASP A 242 24.46 -23.92 10.40
CA ASP A 242 25.44 -24.05 11.46
C ASP A 242 24.86 -23.49 12.77
N SER A 243 24.50 -24.39 13.71
CA SER A 243 23.92 -24.04 15.00
C SER A 243 24.81 -23.14 15.88
N GLY A 244 26.12 -23.08 15.63
CA GLY A 244 27.02 -22.22 16.40
C GLY A 244 27.05 -20.77 15.91
N SER A 245 26.90 -20.56 14.61
CA SER A 245 27.00 -19.24 13.99
C SER A 245 25.69 -18.69 13.42
N TYR A 246 24.62 -19.50 13.42
CA TYR A 246 23.33 -19.23 12.80
C TYR A 246 23.45 -18.79 11.33
N LYS A 247 24.45 -19.31 10.63
CA LYS A 247 24.65 -19.12 9.19
C LYS A 247 24.12 -20.33 8.45
N ALA A 248 23.48 -20.07 7.32
CA ALA A 248 22.90 -21.12 6.50
C ALA A 248 23.38 -21.07 5.05
N ASP A 249 23.54 -22.26 4.48
CA ASP A 249 23.71 -22.49 3.05
C ASP A 249 22.45 -23.18 2.53
N VAL A 250 21.84 -22.64 1.48
CA VAL A 250 20.64 -23.23 0.85
C VAL A 250 21.02 -23.76 -0.53
N SER A 251 20.53 -24.93 -0.90
CA SER A 251 20.77 -25.49 -2.23
C SER A 251 19.48 -25.99 -2.88
N TYR A 252 19.40 -25.79 -4.19
CA TYR A 252 18.31 -26.24 -5.05
C TYR A 252 18.90 -27.06 -6.20
N LYS A 253 18.29 -28.21 -6.50
CA LYS A 253 18.63 -28.99 -7.70
C LYS A 253 17.65 -28.64 -8.80
N ILE A 254 18.18 -28.22 -9.94
CA ILE A 254 17.39 -27.75 -11.08
C ILE A 254 17.70 -28.61 -12.29
N LYS A 255 16.64 -29.01 -12.99
CA LYS A 255 16.70 -29.57 -14.33
C LYS A 255 15.93 -28.63 -15.24
N GLU A 256 16.66 -27.83 -16.01
CA GLU A 256 16.10 -26.69 -16.76
C GLU A 256 15.16 -27.13 -17.88
N GLY A 257 15.45 -28.24 -18.55
CA GLY A 257 14.73 -28.65 -19.76
C GLY A 257 15.10 -27.79 -20.97
N GLU A 258 14.28 -27.84 -22.01
CA GLU A 258 14.50 -27.12 -23.27
C GLU A 258 13.72 -25.81 -23.30
N GLN A 259 14.26 -24.79 -23.98
CA GLN A 259 13.57 -23.51 -24.17
C GLN A 259 12.60 -23.60 -25.35
N TYR A 260 11.35 -23.21 -25.13
CA TYR A 260 10.31 -23.17 -26.17
C TYR A 260 10.02 -21.75 -26.65
N ARG A 261 9.68 -21.64 -27.93
CA ARG A 261 9.13 -20.43 -28.56
C ARG A 261 7.62 -20.53 -28.73
N VAL A 262 6.96 -19.38 -28.77
CA VAL A 262 5.53 -19.29 -29.04
C VAL A 262 5.27 -19.66 -30.49
N GLY A 263 4.40 -20.64 -30.72
CA GLY A 263 3.86 -20.98 -32.03
C GLY A 263 2.62 -20.13 -32.35
N ASP A 264 1.52 -20.77 -32.71
CA ASP A 264 0.24 -20.09 -32.94
C ASP A 264 -0.49 -19.77 -31.63
N VAL A 265 -1.00 -18.54 -31.54
CA VAL A 265 -1.84 -18.08 -30.42
C VAL A 265 -3.25 -17.86 -30.94
N SER A 266 -4.23 -18.50 -30.31
CA SER A 266 -5.63 -18.43 -30.76
C SER A 266 -6.61 -18.39 -29.59
N ILE A 267 -7.76 -17.77 -29.81
CA ILE A 267 -8.85 -17.70 -28.85
C ILE A 267 -10.05 -18.47 -29.42
N ALA A 268 -10.57 -19.42 -28.64
CA ALA A 268 -11.73 -20.22 -28.98
C ALA A 268 -12.96 -19.83 -28.13
N SER A 269 -14.14 -19.89 -28.76
CA SER A 269 -15.44 -19.67 -28.09
C SER A 269 -15.65 -18.28 -27.48
N LEU A 270 -15.25 -17.22 -28.18
CA LEU A 270 -15.56 -15.83 -27.79
C LEU A 270 -17.07 -15.55 -27.90
N PRO A 271 -17.69 -14.92 -26.88
CA PRO A 271 -19.08 -14.50 -26.96
C PRO A 271 -19.26 -13.30 -27.91
N ASP A 272 -20.47 -13.14 -28.45
CA ASP A 272 -20.85 -11.99 -29.24
C ASP A 272 -20.70 -10.69 -28.43
N GLY A 273 -20.12 -9.65 -29.06
CA GLY A 273 -19.88 -8.34 -28.44
C GLY A 273 -18.43 -8.07 -28.04
N VAL A 274 -17.54 -9.06 -28.09
CA VAL A 274 -16.08 -8.87 -27.98
C VAL A 274 -15.48 -8.73 -29.37
N ASP A 275 -14.74 -7.65 -29.62
CA ASP A 275 -13.98 -7.49 -30.86
C ASP A 275 -12.76 -8.41 -30.83
N LYS A 276 -12.79 -9.45 -31.68
CA LYS A 276 -11.73 -10.45 -31.75
C LYS A 276 -10.43 -9.88 -32.33
N GLU A 277 -10.50 -8.93 -33.26
CA GLU A 277 -9.31 -8.34 -33.87
C GLU A 277 -8.59 -7.46 -32.84
N GLU A 278 -9.33 -6.58 -32.17
CA GLU A 278 -8.81 -5.73 -31.08
C GLU A 278 -8.21 -6.58 -29.95
N LEU A 279 -8.90 -7.66 -29.57
CA LEU A 279 -8.44 -8.55 -28.51
C LEU A 279 -7.16 -9.30 -28.89
N ASN A 280 -7.05 -9.78 -30.13
CA ASN A 280 -5.86 -10.46 -30.63
C ASN A 280 -4.65 -9.51 -30.69
N ASP A 281 -4.85 -8.28 -31.14
CA ASP A 281 -3.79 -7.26 -31.21
C ASP A 281 -3.29 -6.83 -29.82
N SER A 282 -4.14 -6.99 -28.80
CA SER A 282 -3.82 -6.69 -27.40
C SER A 282 -3.08 -7.82 -26.67
N LEU A 283 -2.99 -9.02 -27.24
CA LEU A 283 -2.29 -10.15 -26.63
C LEU A 283 -0.79 -9.88 -26.51
N LYS A 284 -0.24 -10.15 -25.32
CA LYS A 284 1.17 -9.97 -24.98
C LYS A 284 2.02 -11.15 -25.43
N LEU A 285 1.43 -12.35 -25.53
CA LEU A 285 2.14 -13.53 -26.02
C LEU A 285 2.19 -13.52 -27.56
N LEU A 286 3.37 -13.20 -28.12
CA LEU A 286 3.55 -13.03 -29.57
C LEU A 286 4.25 -14.23 -30.22
N LYS A 287 3.75 -14.65 -31.38
CA LYS A 287 4.33 -15.73 -32.20
C LYS A 287 5.81 -15.48 -32.52
N GLY A 288 6.63 -16.53 -32.41
CA GLY A 288 8.07 -16.54 -32.69
C GLY A 288 8.97 -16.04 -31.56
N LYS A 289 8.41 -15.35 -30.55
CA LYS A 289 9.14 -14.95 -29.34
C LYS A 289 9.33 -16.15 -28.41
N VAL A 290 10.22 -16.01 -27.43
CA VAL A 290 10.38 -17.01 -26.36
C VAL A 290 9.07 -17.07 -25.55
N PHE A 291 8.62 -18.27 -25.22
CA PHE A 291 7.41 -18.44 -24.41
C PHE A 291 7.61 -17.79 -23.04
N ASN A 292 6.60 -17.09 -22.54
CA ASN A 292 6.65 -16.47 -21.22
C ASN A 292 5.31 -16.69 -20.52
N VAL A 293 5.31 -17.46 -19.43
CA VAL A 293 4.09 -17.79 -18.68
C VAL A 293 3.40 -16.57 -18.07
N ASN A 294 4.14 -15.51 -17.73
CA ASN A 294 3.57 -14.28 -17.18
C ASN A 294 2.78 -13.51 -18.25
N LYS A 295 3.31 -13.43 -19.48
CA LYS A 295 2.59 -12.85 -20.63
C LYS A 295 1.30 -13.64 -20.93
N MET A 296 1.36 -14.96 -20.88
CA MET A 296 0.17 -15.81 -21.02
C MET A 296 -0.87 -15.60 -19.91
N ARG A 297 -0.45 -15.48 -18.64
CA ARG A 297 -1.37 -15.15 -17.54
C ARG A 297 -2.03 -13.78 -17.74
N THR A 298 -1.26 -12.81 -18.24
CA THR A 298 -1.77 -11.47 -18.59
C THR A 298 -2.82 -11.57 -19.71
N ASP A 299 -2.58 -12.37 -20.75
CA ASP A 299 -3.56 -12.63 -21.81
C ASP A 299 -4.84 -13.28 -21.25
N ILE A 300 -4.72 -14.27 -20.37
CA ILE A 300 -5.85 -14.93 -19.71
C ILE A 300 -6.70 -13.91 -18.94
N GLU A 301 -6.06 -13.01 -18.19
CA GLU A 301 -6.75 -11.95 -17.47
C GLU A 301 -7.41 -10.95 -18.43
N LEU A 302 -6.73 -10.54 -19.49
CA LEU A 302 -7.24 -9.60 -20.49
C LEU A 302 -8.49 -10.18 -21.19
N ILE A 303 -8.45 -11.45 -21.61
CA ILE A 303 -9.59 -12.14 -22.21
C ILE A 303 -10.74 -12.29 -21.19
N ARG A 304 -10.44 -12.69 -19.96
CA ARG A 304 -11.44 -12.82 -18.90
C ARG A 304 -12.10 -11.48 -18.62
N ASP A 305 -11.32 -10.41 -18.60
CA ASP A 305 -11.81 -9.06 -18.33
C ASP A 305 -12.75 -8.59 -19.45
N ALA A 306 -12.35 -8.74 -20.72
CA ALA A 306 -13.16 -8.39 -21.88
C ALA A 306 -14.52 -9.15 -21.90
N VAL A 307 -14.50 -10.43 -21.55
CA VAL A 307 -15.73 -11.24 -21.43
C VAL A 307 -16.54 -10.82 -20.20
N GLY A 308 -15.89 -10.58 -19.06
CA GLY A 308 -16.55 -10.17 -17.82
C GLY A 308 -17.27 -8.83 -17.94
N ASP A 309 -16.79 -7.92 -18.78
CA ASP A 309 -17.43 -6.63 -19.08
C ASP A 309 -18.77 -6.73 -19.82
N LEU A 310 -19.04 -7.87 -20.47
CA LEU A 310 -20.34 -8.13 -21.09
C LEU A 310 -21.39 -8.71 -20.12
N GLY A 311 -21.04 -8.90 -18.84
CA GLY A 311 -21.93 -9.49 -17.83
C GLY A 311 -21.54 -10.88 -17.36
N TYR A 312 -20.53 -11.51 -17.94
CA TYR A 312 -20.15 -12.90 -17.64
C TYR A 312 -19.23 -12.98 -16.41
N ALA A 313 -19.79 -12.79 -15.22
CA ALA A 313 -19.03 -12.70 -13.96
C ALA A 313 -18.16 -13.91 -13.63
N TYR A 314 -18.55 -15.10 -14.11
CA TYR A 314 -17.91 -16.38 -13.80
C TYR A 314 -17.20 -16.98 -15.01
N ALA A 315 -16.83 -16.16 -16.00
CA ALA A 315 -16.09 -16.62 -17.16
C ALA A 315 -14.75 -17.24 -16.75
N LYS A 316 -14.48 -18.46 -17.24
CA LYS A 316 -13.23 -19.17 -17.03
C LYS A 316 -12.48 -19.26 -18.36
N VAL A 317 -11.26 -18.72 -18.37
CA VAL A 317 -10.33 -18.83 -19.50
C VAL A 317 -9.27 -19.86 -19.11
N SER A 318 -9.06 -20.88 -19.94
CA SER A 318 -8.07 -21.93 -19.68
C SER A 318 -7.15 -22.07 -20.90
N PRO A 319 -5.82 -22.02 -20.72
CA PRO A 319 -4.89 -22.25 -21.81
C PRO A 319 -4.81 -23.74 -22.11
N ASN A 320 -4.84 -24.09 -23.39
CA ASN A 320 -4.54 -25.42 -23.88
C ASN A 320 -3.22 -25.35 -24.67
N PHE A 321 -2.25 -26.17 -24.28
CA PHE A 321 -0.91 -26.17 -24.86
C PHE A 321 -0.74 -27.33 -25.84
N HIS A 322 -0.28 -27.01 -27.03
CA HIS A 322 0.17 -28.02 -27.98
C HIS A 322 1.69 -27.85 -28.17
N LYS A 323 2.45 -28.65 -27.42
CA LYS A 323 3.91 -28.65 -27.50
C LYS A 323 4.37 -29.43 -28.72
N ASN A 324 5.31 -28.86 -29.46
CA ASN A 324 6.05 -29.54 -30.50
C ASN A 324 7.52 -29.67 -30.09
N ASP A 325 7.87 -30.85 -29.59
CA ASP A 325 9.21 -31.13 -29.06
C ASP A 325 10.30 -31.13 -30.15
N THR A 326 9.93 -31.22 -31.43
CA THR A 326 10.87 -31.22 -32.56
C THR A 326 11.22 -29.80 -32.99
N THR A 327 10.23 -28.91 -33.12
CA THR A 327 10.45 -27.51 -33.49
C THR A 327 10.73 -26.60 -32.29
N LYS A 328 10.62 -27.14 -31.06
CA LYS A 328 10.71 -26.39 -29.79
C LYS A 328 9.76 -25.21 -29.77
N THR A 329 8.54 -25.43 -30.25
CA THR A 329 7.46 -24.44 -30.25
C THR A 329 6.26 -24.93 -29.46
N VAL A 330 5.50 -24.00 -28.89
CA VAL A 330 4.23 -24.30 -28.20
C VAL A 330 3.13 -23.41 -28.75
N ASP A 331 2.10 -24.05 -29.30
CA ASP A 331 0.88 -23.37 -29.68
C ASP A 331 -0.02 -23.23 -28.45
N VAL A 332 -0.63 -22.06 -28.28
CA VAL A 332 -1.47 -21.72 -27.14
C VAL A 332 -2.87 -21.40 -27.63
N GLN A 333 -3.82 -22.23 -27.24
CA GLN A 333 -5.24 -21.99 -27.51
C GLN A 333 -5.96 -21.63 -26.20
N TYR A 334 -6.47 -20.41 -26.11
CA TYR A 334 -7.28 -19.96 -24.98
C TYR A 334 -8.73 -20.43 -25.16
N MET A 335 -9.16 -21.35 -24.30
CA MET A 335 -10.52 -21.88 -24.25
C MET A 335 -11.36 -21.09 -23.26
N ILE A 336 -12.46 -20.50 -23.73
CA ILE A 336 -13.36 -19.68 -22.90
C ILE A 336 -14.62 -20.49 -22.55
N ASN A 337 -14.96 -20.53 -21.26
CA ASN A 337 -16.26 -20.92 -20.77
C ASN A 337 -16.92 -19.70 -20.14
N THR A 338 -17.90 -19.11 -20.82
CA THR A 338 -18.50 -17.82 -20.48
C THR A 338 -19.47 -17.91 -19.29
N GLY A 339 -20.14 -19.04 -19.08
CA GLY A 339 -21.24 -19.13 -18.11
C GLY A 339 -22.45 -18.29 -18.52
N ARG A 340 -23.19 -17.76 -17.54
CA ARG A 340 -24.37 -16.90 -17.76
C ARG A 340 -24.07 -15.44 -17.44
N ILE A 341 -24.87 -14.55 -18.02
CA ILE A 341 -24.87 -13.12 -17.69
C ILE A 341 -25.42 -12.95 -16.27
N VAL A 342 -24.75 -12.11 -15.50
CA VAL A 342 -25.08 -11.83 -14.11
C VAL A 342 -25.42 -10.35 -13.96
N THR A 343 -26.43 -10.05 -13.14
CA THR A 343 -26.75 -8.69 -12.71
C THR A 343 -26.50 -8.49 -11.22
N ILE A 344 -26.27 -7.25 -10.82
CA ILE A 344 -26.08 -6.88 -9.42
C ILE A 344 -27.43 -6.81 -8.73
N ASN A 345 -27.61 -7.53 -7.63
CA ASN A 345 -28.82 -7.47 -6.81
C ASN A 345 -28.72 -6.37 -5.75
N ASP A 346 -27.62 -6.32 -5.00
CA ASP A 346 -27.38 -5.31 -3.96
C ASP A 346 -25.88 -5.07 -3.74
N VAL A 347 -25.55 -3.92 -3.13
CA VAL A 347 -24.19 -3.54 -2.71
C VAL A 347 -24.17 -3.36 -1.19
N ILE A 348 -23.55 -4.35 -0.53
CA ILE A 348 -23.48 -4.47 0.92
C ILE A 348 -22.10 -3.98 1.37
N ILE A 349 -22.06 -2.92 2.18
CA ILE A 349 -20.82 -2.33 2.69
C ILE A 349 -20.61 -2.78 4.14
N SER A 350 -19.39 -3.20 4.47
CA SER A 350 -19.04 -3.70 5.81
C SER A 350 -17.62 -3.28 6.23
N GLY A 351 -17.43 -3.09 7.53
CA GLY A 351 -16.14 -2.70 8.13
C GLY A 351 -15.87 -1.20 8.21
N ASN A 352 -16.85 -0.36 7.83
CA ASN A 352 -16.80 1.09 7.93
C ASN A 352 -17.37 1.58 9.28
N HIS A 353 -16.53 1.61 10.32
CA HIS A 353 -16.95 2.04 11.65
C HIS A 353 -16.98 3.57 11.79
N THR A 354 -16.07 4.25 11.10
CA THR A 354 -15.89 5.71 11.17
C THR A 354 -16.39 6.38 9.89
N THR A 355 -16.02 5.83 8.74
CA THR A 355 -16.34 6.33 7.41
C THR A 355 -17.81 6.09 7.08
N LYS A 356 -18.50 7.16 6.67
CA LYS A 356 -19.92 7.11 6.35
C LYS A 356 -20.14 6.23 5.11
N ASP A 357 -21.19 5.41 5.12
CA ASP A 357 -21.56 4.52 4.00
C ASP A 357 -21.59 5.24 2.65
N ARG A 358 -22.18 6.45 2.59
CA ARG A 358 -22.25 7.28 1.38
C ARG A 358 -20.88 7.58 0.75
N VAL A 359 -19.83 7.68 1.57
CA VAL A 359 -18.46 7.99 1.11
C VAL A 359 -17.87 6.79 0.36
N ILE A 360 -18.21 5.57 0.76
CA ILE A 360 -17.81 4.34 0.06
C ILE A 360 -18.71 4.15 -1.16
N ARG A 361 -20.02 4.29 -0.99
CA ARG A 361 -21.02 4.01 -2.02
C ARG A 361 -20.85 4.86 -3.27
N ARG A 362 -20.46 6.13 -3.14
CA ARG A 362 -20.24 7.05 -4.28
C ARG A 362 -19.06 6.66 -5.19
N ASP A 363 -18.17 5.79 -4.71
CA ASP A 363 -17.02 5.28 -5.46
C ASP A 363 -17.25 3.84 -5.96
N ILE A 364 -18.45 3.28 -5.77
CA ILE A 364 -18.89 2.02 -6.39
C ILE A 364 -19.61 2.33 -7.71
N TYR A 365 -19.07 1.84 -8.83
CA TYR A 365 -19.59 2.09 -10.18
C TYR A 365 -20.65 1.08 -10.64
N LEU A 366 -20.96 0.08 -9.80
CA LEU A 366 -21.97 -0.94 -10.07
C LEU A 366 -23.15 -0.75 -9.12
N ALA A 367 -24.31 -0.36 -9.67
CA ALA A 367 -25.54 -0.19 -8.93
C ALA A 367 -26.44 -1.44 -9.03
N PRO A 368 -27.43 -1.59 -8.13
CA PRO A 368 -28.44 -2.61 -8.26
C PRO A 368 -29.13 -2.58 -9.64
N ASN A 369 -29.31 -3.76 -10.24
CA ASN A 369 -29.79 -4.06 -11.59
C ASN A 369 -28.81 -3.79 -12.75
N ASP A 370 -27.62 -3.26 -12.48
CA ASP A 370 -26.59 -3.18 -13.52
C ASP A 370 -26.13 -4.58 -13.92
N LYS A 371 -25.73 -4.72 -15.18
CA LYS A 371 -24.98 -5.90 -15.62
C LYS A 371 -23.63 -5.90 -14.92
N PHE A 372 -23.14 -7.08 -14.55
CA PHE A 372 -21.81 -7.21 -14.01
C PHE A 372 -20.77 -6.67 -15.02
N SER A 373 -19.89 -5.79 -14.57
CA SER A 373 -18.69 -5.42 -15.32
C SER A 373 -17.48 -5.59 -14.40
N ILE A 374 -16.51 -6.35 -14.88
CA ILE A 374 -15.27 -6.57 -14.14
C ILE A 374 -14.40 -5.32 -14.13
N LYS A 375 -14.44 -4.51 -15.20
CA LYS A 375 -13.81 -3.20 -15.26
C LYS A 375 -14.38 -2.26 -14.21
N ASP A 376 -15.70 -2.12 -14.11
CA ASP A 376 -16.32 -1.25 -13.10
C ASP A 376 -16.10 -1.77 -11.68
N LEU A 377 -16.05 -3.10 -11.46
CA LEU A 377 -15.69 -3.69 -10.17
C LEU A 377 -14.23 -3.36 -9.79
N LYS A 378 -13.28 -3.53 -10.71
CA LYS A 378 -11.86 -3.18 -10.51
C LYS A 378 -11.69 -1.68 -10.29
N ASP A 379 -12.37 -0.85 -11.07
CA ASP A 379 -12.33 0.60 -10.94
C ASP A 379 -12.91 1.06 -9.60
N SER A 380 -13.97 0.42 -9.12
CA SER A 380 -14.56 0.68 -7.80
C SER A 380 -13.54 0.36 -6.70
N LYS A 381 -12.92 -0.83 -6.77
CA LYS A 381 -11.86 -1.23 -5.83
C LYS A 381 -10.69 -0.25 -5.84
N ASN A 382 -10.21 0.11 -7.03
CA ASN A 382 -9.10 1.04 -7.20
C ASN A 382 -9.47 2.46 -6.72
N ALA A 383 -10.69 2.92 -6.93
CA ALA A 383 -11.16 4.21 -6.43
C ALA A 383 -11.18 4.24 -4.89
N LEU A 384 -11.72 3.20 -4.25
CA LEU A 384 -11.71 3.07 -2.80
C LEU A 384 -10.30 2.95 -2.24
N GLN A 385 -9.39 2.20 -2.87
CA GLN A 385 -7.99 2.12 -2.44
C GLN A 385 -7.26 3.45 -2.59
N ARG A 386 -7.45 4.16 -3.71
CA ARG A 386 -6.86 5.48 -3.95
C ARG A 386 -7.36 6.56 -3.00
N SER A 387 -8.52 6.38 -2.37
CA SER A 387 -9.02 7.31 -1.35
C SER A 387 -8.07 7.42 -0.14
N GLY A 388 -7.33 6.36 0.17
CA GLY A 388 -6.47 6.29 1.35
C GLY A 388 -7.24 6.13 2.67
N TYR A 389 -8.55 5.86 2.63
CA TYR A 389 -9.37 5.65 3.84
C TYR A 389 -9.24 4.23 4.41
N PHE A 390 -8.78 3.29 3.58
CA PHE A 390 -8.79 1.86 3.89
C PHE A 390 -7.42 1.25 3.66
N GLU A 391 -6.94 0.47 4.63
CA GLU A 391 -5.75 -0.37 4.50
C GLU A 391 -6.00 -1.51 3.50
N LYS A 392 -7.21 -2.07 3.54
CA LYS A 392 -7.63 -3.17 2.67
C LYS A 392 -9.05 -2.92 2.17
N VAL A 393 -9.25 -3.10 0.87
CA VAL A 393 -10.55 -3.09 0.21
C VAL A 393 -10.70 -4.41 -0.51
N ASP A 394 -11.76 -5.13 -0.20
CA ASP A 394 -12.17 -6.34 -0.90
C ASP A 394 -13.60 -6.19 -1.39
N ILE A 395 -13.85 -6.51 -2.66
CA ILE A 395 -15.18 -6.49 -3.26
C ILE A 395 -15.44 -7.90 -3.75
N GLU A 396 -16.22 -8.64 -2.97
CA GLU A 396 -16.51 -10.05 -3.22
C GLU A 396 -17.90 -10.19 -3.84
N PRO A 397 -18.03 -10.70 -5.08
CA PRO A 397 -19.32 -11.09 -5.64
C PRO A 397 -19.84 -12.34 -4.92
N GLN A 398 -20.92 -12.17 -4.15
CA GLN A 398 -21.62 -13.26 -3.47
C GLN A 398 -22.79 -13.73 -4.33
N ARG A 399 -22.73 -14.98 -4.77
CA ARG A 399 -23.79 -15.58 -5.59
C ARG A 399 -25.10 -15.68 -4.81
N VAL A 400 -26.16 -15.05 -5.32
CA VAL A 400 -27.51 -15.15 -4.76
C VAL A 400 -28.32 -16.16 -5.57
N SER A 401 -28.23 -16.11 -6.90
CA SER A 401 -28.87 -17.05 -7.82
C SER A 401 -27.94 -17.40 -8.99
N GLU A 402 -28.46 -18.10 -10.00
CA GLU A 402 -27.65 -18.39 -11.20
C GLU A 402 -27.23 -17.13 -11.96
N ASP A 403 -28.08 -16.10 -11.94
CA ASP A 403 -28.00 -14.91 -12.79
C ASP A 403 -27.87 -13.62 -11.95
N THR A 404 -27.76 -13.71 -10.61
CA THR A 404 -27.66 -12.55 -9.73
C THR A 404 -26.62 -12.70 -8.62
N VAL A 405 -25.96 -11.58 -8.29
CA VAL A 405 -24.94 -11.50 -7.24
C VAL A 405 -25.15 -10.27 -6.35
N ASN A 406 -24.82 -10.40 -5.07
CA ASN A 406 -24.57 -9.26 -4.20
C ASN A 406 -23.09 -8.88 -4.28
N LEU A 407 -22.78 -7.59 -4.23
CA LEU A 407 -21.40 -7.13 -4.05
C LEU A 407 -21.17 -6.86 -2.57
N LEU A 408 -20.39 -7.73 -1.92
CA LEU A 408 -19.97 -7.52 -0.54
C LEU A 408 -18.65 -6.73 -0.53
N VAL A 409 -18.75 -5.44 -0.23
CA VAL A 409 -17.64 -4.51 -0.08
C VAL A 409 -17.16 -4.59 1.36
N LYS A 410 -16.06 -5.30 1.60
CA LYS A 410 -15.39 -5.38 2.90
C LYS A 410 -14.24 -4.39 2.91
N VAL A 411 -14.30 -3.42 3.81
CA VAL A 411 -13.22 -2.47 4.03
C VAL A 411 -12.60 -2.67 5.40
N LYS A 412 -11.29 -2.48 5.48
CA LYS A 412 -10.56 -2.33 6.74
C LYS A 412 -10.08 -0.88 6.82
N GLU A 413 -10.73 -0.08 7.65
CA GLU A 413 -10.36 1.32 7.86
C GLU A 413 -8.94 1.47 8.38
N THR A 414 -8.26 2.53 7.94
CA THR A 414 -6.94 2.92 8.43
C THR A 414 -7.00 4.32 9.04
N HIS A 415 -5.93 4.73 9.71
CA HIS A 415 -5.80 6.09 10.20
C HIS A 415 -5.59 7.03 9.00
N THR A 416 -6.55 7.92 8.78
CA THR A 416 -6.51 8.91 7.68
C THR A 416 -5.80 10.20 8.06
N GLY A 417 -5.65 10.43 9.36
CA GLY A 417 -4.87 11.50 9.96
C GLY A 417 -3.37 11.18 9.94
N SER A 418 -2.55 12.14 9.53
CA SER A 418 -1.10 12.07 9.56
C SER A 418 -0.52 13.38 10.09
N ILE A 419 0.46 13.25 10.98
CA ILE A 419 1.33 14.34 11.40
C ILE A 419 2.64 14.16 10.64
N GLN A 420 3.00 15.16 9.86
CA GLN A 420 4.25 15.20 9.11
C GLN A 420 5.11 16.29 9.73
N ALA A 421 6.35 15.96 10.05
CA ALA A 421 7.35 16.93 10.46
C ALA A 421 8.62 16.61 9.65
N GLY A 422 9.16 17.62 8.98
CA GLY A 422 10.34 17.52 8.16
C GLY A 422 11.29 18.67 8.47
N GLY A 423 12.55 18.46 8.15
CA GLY A 423 13.53 19.53 8.17
C GLY A 423 14.62 19.25 7.16
N GLY A 424 15.20 20.29 6.59
CA GLY A 424 16.23 20.18 5.56
C GLY A 424 17.21 21.34 5.61
N TYR A 425 18.22 21.32 4.74
CA TYR A 425 19.18 22.42 4.64
C TYR A 425 19.48 22.77 3.18
N GLY A 426 18.95 23.88 2.68
CA GLY A 426 19.24 24.35 1.33
C GLY A 426 20.42 25.32 1.32
N SER A 427 21.19 25.35 0.23
CA SER A 427 22.24 26.38 0.03
C SER A 427 21.66 27.80 0.06
N TYR A 428 20.44 27.98 -0.47
CA TYR A 428 19.73 29.26 -0.49
C TYR A 428 18.80 29.44 0.72
N GLN A 429 17.93 28.46 0.99
CA GLN A 429 16.92 28.52 2.04
C GLN A 429 17.49 28.36 3.46
N GLY A 430 18.73 27.88 3.59
CA GLY A 430 19.32 27.51 4.87
C GLY A 430 18.56 26.36 5.53
N PHE A 431 18.54 26.35 6.86
CA PHE A 431 17.73 25.40 7.62
C PHE A 431 16.24 25.61 7.32
N MET A 432 15.56 24.51 7.00
CA MET A 432 14.13 24.45 6.72
C MET A 432 13.48 23.54 7.75
N LEU A 433 12.32 23.94 8.24
CA LEU A 433 11.48 23.17 9.14
C LEU A 433 10.06 23.25 8.61
N ASN A 434 9.44 22.12 8.34
CA ASN A 434 8.04 22.06 7.95
C ASN A 434 7.30 21.11 8.89
N ALA A 435 6.07 21.47 9.26
CA ALA A 435 5.18 20.52 9.90
C ALA A 435 3.76 20.71 9.41
N SER A 436 3.04 19.61 9.25
CA SER A 436 1.63 19.63 8.87
C SER A 436 0.83 18.53 9.56
N LEU A 437 -0.42 18.86 9.87
CA LEU A 437 -1.46 17.95 10.26
C LEU A 437 -2.41 17.80 9.07
N ASN A 438 -2.53 16.59 8.55
CA ASN A 438 -3.39 16.30 7.40
C ASN A 438 -4.35 15.17 7.77
N ASP A 439 -5.64 15.34 7.54
CA ASP A 439 -6.63 14.28 7.64
C ASP A 439 -7.48 14.26 6.38
N ARG A 440 -7.47 13.13 5.67
CA ARG A 440 -8.20 12.96 4.40
C ARG A 440 -9.67 12.60 4.58
N ASN A 441 -10.10 12.32 5.80
CA ASN A 441 -11.43 11.82 6.09
C ASN A 441 -11.94 12.33 7.43
N ILE A 442 -11.90 13.66 7.60
CA ILE A 442 -12.28 14.31 8.87
C ILE A 442 -13.65 13.79 9.31
N MET A 443 -13.70 13.17 10.48
CA MET A 443 -14.91 12.59 11.07
C MET A 443 -15.65 11.60 10.13
N GLY A 444 -14.90 10.88 9.29
CA GLY A 444 -15.47 9.90 8.36
C GLY A 444 -16.31 10.50 7.23
N SER A 445 -16.18 11.81 6.97
CA SER A 445 -17.03 12.55 6.05
C SER A 445 -16.59 12.53 4.59
N GLY A 446 -15.38 12.05 4.31
CA GLY A 446 -14.69 12.14 3.04
C GLY A 446 -14.24 13.57 2.69
N ILE A 447 -14.10 14.45 3.69
CA ILE A 447 -13.55 15.81 3.58
C ILE A 447 -12.09 15.77 4.00
N ASP A 448 -11.23 16.31 3.15
CA ASP A 448 -9.81 16.50 3.41
C ASP A 448 -9.60 17.82 4.14
N GLY A 449 -8.79 17.83 5.20
CA GLY A 449 -8.29 19.05 5.83
C GLY A 449 -6.81 18.98 6.11
N SER A 450 -6.15 20.13 5.97
CA SER A 450 -4.72 20.28 6.16
C SER A 450 -4.43 21.57 6.90
N LEU A 451 -3.59 21.50 7.91
CA LEU A 451 -2.97 22.64 8.57
C LEU A 451 -1.46 22.45 8.48
N GLY A 452 -0.74 23.40 7.89
CA GLY A 452 0.69 23.31 7.70
C GLY A 452 1.41 24.60 8.02
N PHE A 453 2.70 24.46 8.33
CA PHE A 453 3.63 25.56 8.32
C PHE A 453 4.99 25.13 7.73
N ASP A 454 5.65 26.08 7.05
CA ASP A 454 6.99 25.93 6.49
C ASP A 454 7.84 27.14 6.92
N LEU A 455 8.92 26.88 7.64
CA LEU A 455 9.86 27.89 8.12
C LEU A 455 11.23 27.66 7.49
N SER A 456 11.86 28.74 7.04
CA SER A 456 13.24 28.74 6.54
C SER A 456 13.87 30.10 6.75
N LYS A 457 15.15 30.26 6.39
CA LYS A 457 15.82 31.57 6.46
C LYS A 457 15.11 32.65 5.64
N VAL A 458 14.49 32.27 4.52
CA VAL A 458 13.94 33.20 3.52
C VAL A 458 12.42 33.12 3.37
N SER A 459 11.75 32.17 4.03
CA SER A 459 10.31 31.95 3.86
C SER A 459 9.67 31.46 5.16
N THR A 460 8.52 32.02 5.50
CA THR A 460 7.63 31.60 6.59
C THR A 460 6.22 31.48 6.02
N ASN A 461 5.69 30.27 5.93
CA ASN A 461 4.37 29.99 5.38
C ASN A 461 3.51 29.30 6.42
N PHE A 462 2.24 29.68 6.48
CA PHE A 462 1.17 28.99 7.19
C PHE A 462 0.04 28.76 6.21
N ASN A 463 -0.49 27.54 6.17
CA ASN A 463 -1.60 27.19 5.29
C ASN A 463 -2.67 26.41 6.06
N LEU A 464 -3.93 26.73 5.78
CA LEU A 464 -5.10 25.98 6.20
C LEU A 464 -5.92 25.66 4.96
N SER A 465 -6.18 24.38 4.71
CA SER A 465 -6.96 23.91 3.57
C SER A 465 -8.09 23.00 4.04
N LEU A 466 -9.26 23.16 3.46
CA LEU A 466 -10.39 22.25 3.60
C LEU A 466 -10.96 21.97 2.22
N SER A 467 -11.04 20.71 1.83
CA SER A 467 -11.58 20.33 0.53
C SER A 467 -12.50 19.12 0.61
N ASN A 468 -13.58 19.16 -0.17
CA ASN A 468 -14.48 18.04 -0.37
C ASN A 468 -14.34 17.57 -1.84
N PRO A 469 -13.75 16.40 -2.09
CA PRO A 469 -13.54 15.89 -3.44
C PRO A 469 -14.83 15.43 -4.14
N ARG A 470 -15.94 15.30 -3.41
CA ARG A 470 -17.24 14.78 -3.89
C ARG A 470 -18.39 15.52 -3.18
N VAL A 471 -18.54 16.81 -3.44
CA VAL A 471 -19.63 17.64 -2.91
C VAL A 471 -20.97 17.02 -3.32
N TRP A 472 -21.87 16.83 -2.36
CA TRP A 472 -23.14 16.10 -2.53
C TRP A 472 -22.98 14.70 -3.15
N ASP A 473 -21.85 14.04 -2.87
CA ASP A 473 -21.52 12.70 -3.39
C ASP A 473 -21.57 12.61 -4.92
N SER A 474 -21.22 13.71 -5.59
CA SER A 474 -21.24 13.86 -7.04
C SER A 474 -19.84 13.97 -7.65
N GLU A 475 -19.75 14.21 -8.96
CA GLU A 475 -18.48 14.51 -9.66
C GLU A 475 -17.94 15.92 -9.40
N TYR A 476 -18.62 16.72 -8.58
CA TYR A 476 -18.19 18.06 -8.21
C TYR A 476 -17.30 18.05 -6.96
N SER A 477 -16.26 18.88 -6.96
CA SER A 477 -15.41 19.13 -5.80
C SER A 477 -15.51 20.58 -5.34
N GLY A 478 -15.18 20.83 -4.08
CA GLY A 478 -15.11 22.17 -3.50
C GLY A 478 -13.92 22.28 -2.56
N GLY A 479 -13.29 23.43 -2.48
CA GLY A 479 -12.12 23.67 -1.64
C GLY A 479 -12.03 25.11 -1.17
N ILE A 480 -11.56 25.28 0.06
CA ILE A 480 -11.24 26.56 0.66
C ILE A 480 -9.80 26.47 1.14
N ASP A 481 -8.98 27.41 0.70
CA ASP A 481 -7.59 27.54 1.12
C ASP A 481 -7.38 28.91 1.75
N LEU A 482 -6.68 28.97 2.87
CA LEU A 482 -6.27 30.19 3.55
C LEU A 482 -4.77 30.10 3.80
N TYR A 483 -4.04 31.19 3.60
CA TYR A 483 -2.61 31.23 3.84
C TYR A 483 -2.13 32.58 4.37
N LYS A 484 -1.02 32.52 5.11
CA LYS A 484 -0.18 33.67 5.46
C LYS A 484 1.25 33.29 5.10
N SER A 485 1.86 34.06 4.20
CA SER A 485 3.21 33.80 3.72
C SER A 485 4.05 35.06 3.83
N LYS A 486 5.25 34.93 4.39
CA LYS A 486 6.29 35.96 4.36
C LYS A 486 7.51 35.40 3.64
N TYR A 487 7.98 36.09 2.60
CA TYR A 487 9.15 35.71 1.83
C TYR A 487 10.16 36.87 1.77
N GLU A 488 11.43 36.60 2.08
CA GLU A 488 12.51 37.55 2.00
C GLU A 488 13.30 37.34 0.70
N TYR A 489 13.09 38.22 -0.27
CA TYR A 489 13.91 38.32 -1.47
C TYR A 489 15.22 39.04 -1.17
N SER A 490 16.16 39.04 -2.12
CA SER A 490 17.44 39.74 -1.97
C SER A 490 17.31 41.26 -1.80
N SER A 491 16.17 41.84 -2.19
CA SER A 491 15.97 43.29 -2.26
C SER A 491 14.68 43.79 -1.61
N TYR A 492 13.75 42.90 -1.26
CA TYR A 492 12.47 43.27 -0.63
C TYR A 492 11.89 42.08 0.13
N LYS A 493 10.93 42.35 1.01
CA LYS A 493 10.16 41.35 1.75
C LYS A 493 8.71 41.41 1.29
N ASP A 494 8.13 40.25 1.01
CA ASP A 494 6.74 40.07 0.60
C ASP A 494 5.99 39.43 1.76
N ASP A 495 5.06 40.15 2.39
CA ASP A 495 4.17 39.64 3.43
C ASP A 495 2.72 39.61 2.93
N SER A 496 2.21 38.41 2.65
CA SER A 496 0.91 38.19 2.01
C SER A 496 -0.04 37.38 2.88
N PHE A 497 -1.26 37.86 3.03
CA PHE A 497 -2.39 37.10 3.56
C PHE A 497 -3.41 36.90 2.46
N GLY A 498 -3.87 35.67 2.25
CA GLY A 498 -4.82 35.39 1.19
C GLY A 498 -5.66 34.15 1.43
N GLY A 499 -6.62 33.97 0.54
CA GLY A 499 -7.44 32.78 0.51
C GLY A 499 -8.04 32.56 -0.86
N SER A 500 -8.52 31.34 -1.09
CA SER A 500 -9.19 30.99 -2.33
C SER A 500 -10.39 30.07 -2.09
N LEU A 501 -11.39 30.22 -2.95
CA LEU A 501 -12.50 29.29 -3.08
C LEU A 501 -12.38 28.62 -4.43
N THR A 502 -12.36 27.29 -4.44
CA THR A 502 -12.22 26.49 -5.66
C THR A 502 -13.42 25.55 -5.78
N ILE A 503 -14.00 25.50 -6.96
CA ILE A 503 -14.96 24.46 -7.36
C ILE A 503 -14.37 23.67 -8.51
N GLY A 504 -14.60 22.36 -8.52
CA GLY A 504 -14.10 21.47 -9.56
C GLY A 504 -15.16 20.51 -10.06
N LYS A 505 -14.88 19.90 -11.20
CA LYS A 505 -15.71 18.84 -11.79
C LYS A 505 -14.82 17.81 -12.47
N LYS A 506 -15.11 16.53 -12.25
CA LYS A 506 -14.55 15.44 -13.05
C LYS A 506 -15.37 15.24 -14.33
N PHE A 507 -14.67 15.13 -15.45
CA PHE A 507 -15.22 14.87 -16.77
C PHE A 507 -14.75 13.48 -17.21
N GLY A 508 -15.45 12.45 -16.74
CA GLY A 508 -14.99 11.06 -16.87
C GLY A 508 -13.85 10.74 -15.91
N ARG A 509 -13.00 9.78 -16.27
CA ARG A 509 -12.01 9.17 -15.35
C ARG A 509 -10.71 9.95 -15.22
N HIS A 510 -10.27 10.60 -16.30
CA HIS A 510 -8.92 11.18 -16.43
C HIS A 510 -8.91 12.71 -16.49
N LEU A 511 -10.02 13.34 -16.89
CA LEU A 511 -10.10 14.79 -17.06
C LEU A 511 -10.78 15.44 -15.85
N LYS A 512 -10.14 16.44 -15.27
CA LYS A 512 -10.66 17.26 -14.17
C LYS A 512 -10.60 18.73 -14.60
N GLY A 513 -11.64 19.49 -14.30
CA GLY A 513 -11.64 20.94 -14.47
C GLY A 513 -11.89 21.66 -13.16
N PHE A 514 -11.43 22.89 -13.07
CA PHE A 514 -11.67 23.76 -11.91
C PHE A 514 -11.98 25.20 -12.32
N LEU A 515 -12.67 25.89 -11.42
CA LEU A 515 -12.84 27.33 -11.36
C LEU A 515 -12.50 27.78 -9.94
N SER A 516 -11.58 28.72 -9.81
CA SER A 516 -11.08 29.22 -8.53
C SER A 516 -11.14 30.73 -8.51
N TYR A 517 -11.55 31.30 -7.39
CA TYR A 517 -11.39 32.72 -7.09
C TYR A 517 -10.49 32.86 -5.88
N GLY A 518 -9.35 33.53 -6.06
CA GLY A 518 -8.39 33.84 -5.02
C GLY A 518 -8.35 35.33 -4.74
N TYR A 519 -8.22 35.69 -3.47
CA TYR A 519 -7.95 37.05 -3.02
C TYR A 519 -6.74 37.08 -2.09
N SER A 520 -5.81 38.01 -2.31
CA SER A 520 -4.66 38.23 -1.43
C SER A 520 -4.40 39.72 -1.21
N ASP A 521 -3.98 40.06 0.01
CA ASP A 521 -3.45 41.35 0.39
C ASP A 521 -1.96 41.18 0.69
N THR A 522 -1.12 41.83 -0.11
CA THR A 522 0.33 41.70 -0.08
C THR A 522 0.96 43.03 0.28
N GLN A 523 1.75 43.03 1.35
CA GLN A 523 2.55 44.17 1.77
C GLN A 523 4.00 43.93 1.35
N ILE A 524 4.60 44.91 0.68
CA ILE A 524 5.99 44.85 0.24
C ILE A 524 6.81 45.85 1.05
N ASP A 525 7.80 45.34 1.78
CA ASP A 525 8.75 46.12 2.57
C ASP A 525 10.12 46.10 1.88
N ILE A 526 10.62 47.27 1.49
CA ILE A 526 11.89 47.41 0.77
C ILE A 526 12.98 47.74 1.80
N ASP A 527 14.02 46.93 1.85
CA ASP A 527 15.15 47.21 2.74
C ASP A 527 16.07 48.27 2.10
N GLU A 528 15.92 49.53 2.55
CA GLU A 528 16.71 50.67 2.08
C GLU A 528 18.22 50.52 2.36
N SER A 529 18.63 49.68 3.31
CA SER A 529 20.05 49.47 3.66
C SER A 529 20.77 48.50 2.72
N THR A 530 20.01 47.61 2.06
CA THR A 530 20.48 46.73 0.98
C THR A 530 20.18 47.29 -0.41
N TYR A 531 19.77 48.56 -0.48
CA TYR A 531 19.59 49.35 -1.71
C TYR A 531 20.91 49.63 -2.47
N THR A 532 21.91 48.77 -2.35
CA THR A 532 22.31 47.83 -3.40
C THR A 532 22.53 48.30 -4.85
N GLY A 533 21.56 49.03 -5.37
CA GLY A 533 21.35 49.16 -6.80
C GLY A 533 20.76 47.89 -7.46
N TYR A 534 20.66 46.70 -6.86
CA TYR A 534 20.37 45.45 -7.62
C TYR A 534 18.95 45.29 -8.22
N THR A 535 18.03 46.25 -8.05
CA THR A 535 16.71 46.22 -8.71
C THR A 535 16.35 47.57 -9.32
N LEU A 536 15.37 47.57 -10.25
CA LEU A 536 14.87 48.75 -10.96
C LEU A 536 13.65 49.41 -10.27
N TYR A 537 13.22 48.90 -9.11
CA TYR A 537 11.99 49.36 -8.45
C TYR A 537 12.34 50.43 -7.41
N THR A 538 11.89 51.66 -7.62
CA THR A 538 12.39 52.85 -6.91
C THR A 538 11.37 53.55 -6.01
N ASP A 539 10.24 52.93 -5.65
CA ASP A 539 9.24 53.62 -4.82
C ASP A 539 8.42 52.72 -3.88
N SER A 540 7.84 53.41 -2.89
CA SER A 540 7.28 52.96 -1.61
C SER A 540 5.86 52.36 -1.65
N ASP A 541 5.23 52.18 -2.82
CA ASP A 541 3.86 51.68 -2.99
C ASP A 541 3.80 50.36 -3.81
N LEU A 542 4.70 49.41 -3.53
CA LEU A 542 4.68 48.09 -4.16
C LEU A 542 3.61 47.16 -3.56
N SER A 543 3.04 47.49 -2.40
CA SER A 543 1.95 46.72 -1.79
C SER A 543 0.72 46.68 -2.71
N TYR A 544 0.06 45.53 -2.80
CA TYR A 544 -1.04 45.34 -3.72
C TYR A 544 -2.10 44.37 -3.18
N LYS A 545 -3.34 44.58 -3.59
CA LYS A 545 -4.39 43.58 -3.49
C LYS A 545 -4.56 42.87 -4.81
N LYS A 546 -4.76 41.56 -4.78
CA LYS A 546 -4.94 40.73 -5.97
C LYS A 546 -6.18 39.88 -5.81
N GLY A 547 -7.20 40.16 -6.60
CA GLY A 547 -8.33 39.28 -6.81
C GLY A 547 -8.24 38.63 -8.19
N MET A 548 -8.14 37.30 -8.23
CA MET A 548 -7.88 36.53 -9.45
C MET A 548 -8.87 35.40 -9.63
N VAL A 549 -9.54 35.36 -10.78
CA VAL A 549 -10.33 34.20 -11.21
C VAL A 549 -9.46 33.34 -12.11
N SER A 550 -9.34 32.06 -11.78
CA SER A 550 -8.57 31.08 -12.54
C SER A 550 -9.44 29.89 -12.92
N THR A 551 -9.26 29.37 -14.12
CA THR A 551 -9.88 28.13 -14.57
C THR A 551 -8.83 27.26 -15.25
N GLY A 552 -8.99 25.95 -15.16
CA GLY A 552 -8.03 25.04 -15.75
C GLY A 552 -8.55 23.63 -15.90
N LEU A 553 -7.79 22.85 -16.66
CA LEU A 553 -8.03 21.44 -16.93
C LEU A 553 -6.77 20.65 -16.61
N THR A 554 -6.96 19.46 -16.07
CA THR A 554 -5.91 18.47 -15.84
C THR A 554 -6.37 17.14 -16.41
N TYR A 555 -5.55 16.55 -17.28
CA TYR A 555 -5.73 15.23 -17.84
C TYR A 555 -4.59 14.34 -17.34
N ASP A 556 -4.91 13.22 -16.70
CA ASP A 556 -3.93 12.33 -16.09
C ASP A 556 -4.26 10.86 -16.34
N THR A 557 -3.36 10.18 -17.05
CA THR A 557 -3.41 8.74 -17.34
C THR A 557 -2.17 8.01 -16.83
N THR A 558 -1.41 8.62 -15.91
CA THR A 558 -0.22 7.99 -15.35
C THR A 558 -0.55 6.76 -14.51
N ASP A 559 0.30 5.75 -14.58
CA ASP A 559 0.14 4.44 -13.92
C ASP A 559 0.53 4.47 -12.44
N ASP A 560 1.53 5.29 -12.08
CA ASP A 560 2.01 5.46 -10.72
C ASP A 560 2.19 6.94 -10.37
N TYR A 561 1.90 7.32 -9.13
CA TYR A 561 1.97 8.71 -8.68
C TYR A 561 3.42 9.21 -8.49
N TYR A 562 4.32 8.32 -8.02
CA TYR A 562 5.69 8.65 -7.65
C TYR A 562 6.66 8.43 -8.80
N THR A 563 6.60 7.26 -9.43
CA THR A 563 7.43 6.86 -10.57
C THR A 563 6.56 6.42 -11.75
N PRO A 564 5.84 7.35 -12.42
CA PRO A 564 5.11 7.01 -13.63
C PRO A 564 6.02 6.34 -14.65
N ARG A 565 5.63 5.16 -15.13
CA ARG A 565 6.31 4.41 -16.19
C ARG A 565 5.60 4.66 -17.51
N GLU A 566 4.29 4.83 -17.49
CA GLU A 566 3.49 4.97 -18.70
C GLU A 566 2.46 6.10 -18.58
N GLY A 567 1.98 6.56 -19.73
CA GLY A 567 0.91 7.54 -19.84
C GLY A 567 1.40 8.99 -19.85
N MET A 568 0.46 9.90 -19.63
CA MET A 568 0.72 11.33 -19.65
C MET A 568 -0.01 12.06 -18.54
N ILE A 569 0.58 13.16 -18.10
CA ILE A 569 -0.10 14.19 -17.32
C ILE A 569 0.01 15.50 -18.08
N ALA A 570 -1.13 16.12 -18.37
CA ALA A 570 -1.22 17.41 -19.03
C ALA A 570 -2.12 18.33 -18.23
N SER A 571 -1.67 19.55 -17.94
CA SER A 571 -2.50 20.55 -17.28
C SER A 571 -2.36 21.90 -17.96
N GLY A 572 -3.45 22.65 -17.98
CA GLY A 572 -3.52 24.00 -18.52
C GLY A 572 -4.40 24.86 -17.65
N SER A 573 -3.98 26.10 -17.38
CA SER A 573 -4.78 27.06 -16.63
C SER A 573 -4.68 28.45 -17.24
N LEU A 574 -5.76 29.19 -17.13
CA LEU A 574 -5.85 30.60 -17.44
C LEU A 574 -6.41 31.31 -16.23
N GLY A 575 -5.86 32.47 -15.91
CA GLY A 575 -6.44 33.33 -14.89
C GLY A 575 -6.33 34.80 -15.23
N TYR A 576 -7.26 35.55 -14.66
CA TYR A 576 -7.42 36.97 -14.82
C TYR A 576 -7.41 37.62 -13.44
N ALA A 577 -6.40 38.45 -13.19
CA ALA A 577 -6.32 39.33 -12.03
C ALA A 577 -6.99 40.67 -12.36
N GLY A 578 -7.76 41.20 -11.42
CA GLY A 578 -8.43 42.51 -11.56
C GLY A 578 -9.82 42.58 -10.92
N LEU A 579 -10.33 41.48 -10.39
CA LEU A 579 -11.64 41.42 -9.75
C LEU A 579 -11.49 41.62 -8.24
N GLY A 580 -11.66 42.86 -7.77
CA GLY A 580 -11.56 43.19 -6.34
C GLY A 580 -10.15 43.47 -5.83
N GLY A 581 -9.16 43.66 -6.71
CA GLY A 581 -7.80 44.05 -6.37
C GLY A 581 -7.20 45.07 -7.36
N ASP A 582 -6.00 45.54 -7.05
CA ASP A 582 -5.31 46.63 -7.76
C ASP A 582 -4.49 46.13 -8.97
N GLN A 583 -4.11 44.84 -8.95
CA GLN A 583 -3.39 44.17 -10.03
C GLN A 583 -4.31 43.80 -11.19
N LYS A 584 -3.90 44.08 -12.44
CA LYS A 584 -4.63 43.69 -13.65
C LYS A 584 -3.72 42.98 -14.65
N PHE A 585 -3.85 41.67 -14.76
CA PHE A 585 -3.08 40.90 -15.73
C PHE A 585 -3.78 39.57 -16.08
N LEU A 586 -3.41 39.01 -17.22
CA LEU A 586 -3.74 37.64 -17.60
C LEU A 586 -2.53 36.75 -17.36
N LYS A 587 -2.76 35.54 -16.84
CA LYS A 587 -1.74 34.50 -16.63
C LYS A 587 -2.21 33.19 -17.24
N GLY A 588 -1.35 32.59 -18.05
CA GLY A 588 -1.53 31.26 -18.59
C GLY A 588 -0.39 30.35 -18.15
N ASN A 589 -0.71 29.14 -17.73
CA ASN A 589 0.26 28.11 -17.40
C ASN A 589 -0.11 26.82 -18.12
N ALA A 590 0.89 26.09 -18.63
CA ALA A 590 0.71 24.76 -19.21
C ALA A 590 1.84 23.84 -18.76
N ASN A 591 1.49 22.62 -18.37
CA ASN A 591 2.44 21.58 -18.01
C ASN A 591 2.12 20.31 -18.81
N LEU A 592 3.15 19.61 -19.27
CA LEU A 592 3.03 18.30 -19.91
C LEU A 592 4.13 17.40 -19.38
N GLY A 593 3.78 16.18 -19.00
CA GLY A 593 4.69 15.08 -18.68
C GLY A 593 4.28 13.87 -19.50
N LEU A 594 5.21 13.35 -20.31
CA LEU A 594 5.06 12.10 -21.06
C LEU A 594 6.02 11.07 -20.46
N TYR A 595 5.52 9.86 -20.23
CA TYR A 595 6.26 8.77 -19.62
C TYR A 595 6.18 7.53 -20.50
N TYR A 596 7.35 6.93 -20.77
CA TYR A 596 7.45 5.75 -21.61
C TYR A 596 8.43 4.75 -21.02
N GLY A 597 7.88 3.67 -20.45
CA GLY A 597 8.61 2.52 -19.96
C GLY A 597 9.00 1.62 -21.12
N LEU A 598 10.23 1.11 -21.09
CA LEU A 598 10.79 0.26 -22.13
C LEU A 598 10.96 -1.20 -21.69
N GLU A 599 10.47 -1.56 -20.51
CA GLU A 599 10.64 -2.90 -19.94
C GLU A 599 10.17 -4.02 -20.89
N ASP A 600 8.98 -3.88 -21.48
CA ASP A 600 8.45 -4.86 -22.45
C ASP A 600 9.27 -4.95 -23.75
N ALA A 601 9.99 -3.89 -24.11
CA ALA A 601 10.69 -3.76 -25.38
C ALA A 601 12.16 -4.19 -25.30
N VAL A 602 12.81 -3.93 -24.16
CA VAL A 602 14.26 -4.19 -23.96
C VAL A 602 14.58 -5.06 -22.75
N ASP A 603 13.58 -5.64 -22.10
CA ASP A 603 13.68 -6.50 -20.91
C ASP A 603 14.49 -5.85 -19.77
N TYR A 604 14.42 -4.52 -19.67
CA TYR A 604 15.11 -3.72 -18.66
C TYR A 604 14.25 -2.53 -18.24
N ASP A 605 14.19 -2.25 -16.92
CA ASP A 605 13.44 -1.14 -16.34
C ASP A 605 14.09 0.22 -16.67
N LEU A 606 13.90 0.66 -17.92
CA LEU A 606 14.26 1.98 -18.41
C LEU A 606 12.99 2.80 -18.61
N ILE A 607 12.95 3.98 -18.00
CA ILE A 607 11.86 4.94 -18.17
C ILE A 607 12.40 6.18 -18.86
N LEU A 608 11.84 6.51 -20.03
CA LEU A 608 12.04 7.77 -20.72
C LEU A 608 10.95 8.76 -20.30
N ARG A 609 11.35 10.02 -20.06
CA ARG A 609 10.45 11.07 -19.61
C ARG A 609 10.68 12.33 -20.43
N TYR A 610 9.60 12.97 -20.86
CA TYR A 610 9.64 14.31 -21.41
C TYR A 610 8.73 15.22 -20.59
N LYS A 611 9.27 16.35 -20.12
CA LYS A 611 8.54 17.33 -19.33
C LYS A 611 8.61 18.70 -20.00
N LEU A 612 7.49 19.40 -20.01
CA LEU A 612 7.34 20.76 -20.50
C LEU A 612 6.63 21.60 -19.43
N LYS A 613 7.18 22.77 -19.12
CA LYS A 613 6.54 23.81 -18.30
C LYS A 613 6.52 25.12 -19.08
N ALA A 614 5.35 25.67 -19.34
CA ALA A 614 5.18 26.93 -20.06
C ALA A 614 4.36 27.91 -19.20
N ASN A 615 4.83 29.14 -19.09
CA ASN A 615 4.13 30.22 -18.40
C ASN A 615 4.13 31.46 -19.29
N ALA A 616 3.01 32.16 -19.33
CA ALA A 616 2.89 33.42 -20.05
C ALA A 616 1.99 34.38 -19.29
N MET A 617 2.44 35.61 -19.13
CA MET A 617 1.67 36.69 -18.53
C MET A 617 1.52 37.82 -19.54
N LYS A 618 0.38 38.49 -19.45
CA LYS A 618 0.10 39.72 -20.19
C LYS A 618 -0.34 40.77 -19.18
N ASP A 619 0.51 41.77 -18.98
CA ASP A 619 0.20 42.91 -18.13
C ASP A 619 -0.90 43.75 -18.78
N GLN A 620 -1.93 44.07 -18.01
CA GLN A 620 -3.04 44.95 -18.39
C GLN A 620 -3.17 46.13 -17.42
N GLY A 621 -2.22 46.29 -16.51
CA GLY A 621 -2.13 47.34 -15.51
C GLY A 621 -1.57 46.81 -14.19
N ASN A 622 -0.42 47.33 -13.78
CA ASN A 622 0.10 47.21 -12.42
C ASN A 622 0.39 45.76 -11.98
N ILE A 623 1.13 44.98 -12.79
CA ILE A 623 1.67 43.68 -12.34
C ILE A 623 2.83 43.88 -11.35
N SER A 624 2.80 43.19 -10.21
CA SER A 624 3.85 43.31 -9.20
C SER A 624 5.14 42.59 -9.64
N PRO A 625 6.33 43.08 -9.26
CA PRO A 625 7.58 42.34 -9.42
C PRO A 625 7.56 40.95 -8.78
N ALA A 626 6.78 40.77 -7.71
CA ALA A 626 6.60 39.48 -7.04
C ALA A 626 5.93 38.42 -7.93
N GLU A 627 5.18 38.84 -8.96
CA GLU A 627 4.54 37.93 -9.92
C GLU A 627 5.47 37.49 -11.04
N LYS A 628 6.62 38.15 -11.22
CA LYS A 628 7.54 37.88 -12.33
C LYS A 628 8.18 36.49 -12.21
N LEU A 629 8.50 35.93 -13.37
CA LEU A 629 9.05 34.59 -13.51
C LEU A 629 10.57 34.59 -13.37
N PHE A 630 11.08 33.51 -12.82
CA PHE A 630 12.51 33.22 -12.70
C PHE A 630 12.74 31.73 -12.98
N LEU A 631 13.84 31.40 -13.65
CA LEU A 631 14.31 30.03 -13.87
C LEU A 631 15.62 29.79 -13.08
N GLY A 632 16.07 28.55 -13.05
CA GLY A 632 17.21 28.06 -12.28
C GLY A 632 16.78 27.17 -11.10
N GLY A 633 17.63 26.21 -10.77
CA GLY A 633 17.44 25.22 -9.72
C GLY A 633 16.65 23.97 -10.15
N VAL A 634 16.54 23.03 -9.20
CA VAL A 634 15.92 21.70 -9.35
C VAL A 634 14.52 21.64 -9.99
N SER A 635 13.71 22.70 -9.91
CA SER A 635 12.34 22.74 -10.44
C SER A 635 12.22 23.27 -11.87
N SER A 636 13.32 23.77 -12.45
CA SER A 636 13.38 24.34 -13.80
C SER A 636 14.62 23.90 -14.58
N ILE A 637 15.71 24.68 -14.60
CA ILE A 637 16.96 24.36 -15.30
C ILE A 637 18.03 24.00 -14.26
N ARG A 638 18.27 22.71 -14.07
CA ARG A 638 19.30 22.20 -13.15
C ARG A 638 20.70 22.58 -13.63
N GLY A 639 21.63 22.79 -12.70
CA GLY A 639 22.99 23.30 -13.00
C GLY A 639 23.13 24.81 -12.78
N TYR A 640 22.02 25.53 -12.61
CA TYR A 640 21.97 26.94 -12.24
C TYR A 640 21.37 27.10 -10.84
N GLU A 641 21.80 28.10 -10.08
CA GLU A 641 21.20 28.39 -8.77
C GLU A 641 19.70 28.72 -8.88
N PHE A 642 18.94 28.48 -7.81
CA PHE A 642 17.52 28.80 -7.76
C PHE A 642 17.24 30.28 -8.07
N LYS A 643 16.28 30.52 -8.98
CA LYS A 643 15.90 31.86 -9.47
C LYS A 643 17.07 32.72 -9.99
N SER A 644 18.12 32.13 -10.55
CA SER A 644 19.28 32.87 -11.07
C SER A 644 19.16 33.29 -12.54
N ILE A 645 18.12 32.85 -13.26
CA ILE A 645 17.94 33.10 -14.69
C ILE A 645 16.64 33.88 -14.92
N ALA A 646 16.78 35.14 -15.33
CA ALA A 646 15.66 36.01 -15.72
C ALA A 646 16.18 37.20 -16.56
N PRO A 647 15.29 37.92 -17.27
CA PRO A 647 15.61 39.22 -17.85
C PRO A 647 16.31 40.12 -16.85
N HIS A 648 17.37 40.78 -17.31
CA HIS A 648 18.25 41.55 -16.46
C HIS A 648 18.93 42.70 -17.21
N THR A 649 19.52 43.60 -16.45
CA THR A 649 20.43 44.63 -16.95
C THR A 649 21.72 44.56 -16.14
N ASP A 650 22.86 44.52 -16.84
CA ASP A 650 24.16 44.56 -16.20
C ASP A 650 24.52 46.04 -15.91
N THR A 651 24.88 46.33 -14.66
CA THR A 651 25.25 47.66 -14.18
C THR A 651 26.59 47.62 -13.44
N THR A 652 27.08 48.75 -12.95
CA THR A 652 28.25 48.81 -12.07
C THR A 652 27.81 49.17 -10.65
N ASP A 653 28.22 48.39 -9.66
CA ASP A 653 27.95 48.68 -8.25
C ASP A 653 28.81 49.86 -7.74
N ALA A 654 28.55 50.30 -6.51
CA ALA A 654 29.31 51.38 -5.87
C ALA A 654 30.82 51.07 -5.67
N SER A 655 31.22 49.80 -5.81
CA SER A 655 32.60 49.32 -5.69
C SER A 655 33.29 49.16 -7.04
N GLY A 656 32.62 49.47 -8.17
CA GLY A 656 33.18 49.35 -9.51
C GLY A 656 33.03 47.96 -10.15
N ASN A 657 32.33 47.02 -9.52
CA ASN A 657 32.10 45.67 -10.06
C ASN A 657 30.89 45.65 -11.00
N ILE A 658 30.97 44.87 -12.08
CA ILE A 658 29.79 44.61 -12.93
C ILE A 658 28.85 43.67 -12.19
N VAL A 659 27.59 44.08 -12.03
CA VAL A 659 26.57 43.33 -11.31
C VAL A 659 25.29 43.24 -12.12
N ARG A 660 24.62 42.09 -12.03
CA ARG A 660 23.40 41.77 -12.78
C ARG A 660 22.16 42.12 -11.97
N LYS A 661 21.34 43.04 -12.47
CA LYS A 661 20.03 43.39 -11.89
C LYS A 661 18.91 42.65 -12.60
N PHE A 662 18.20 41.77 -11.90
CA PHE A 662 17.09 41.02 -12.51
C PHE A 662 15.79 41.84 -12.46
N SER A 663 15.10 41.94 -13.60
CA SER A 663 13.75 42.51 -13.72
C SER A 663 12.66 41.43 -13.68
N GLY A 664 13.04 40.15 -13.79
CA GLY A 664 12.09 39.04 -13.90
C GLY A 664 11.49 38.93 -15.31
N GLY A 665 10.89 37.78 -15.62
CA GLY A 665 10.26 37.53 -16.93
C GLY A 665 8.74 37.51 -16.87
N MET A 666 8.09 37.65 -18.02
CA MET A 666 6.65 37.44 -18.17
C MET A 666 6.32 36.16 -18.93
N LYS A 667 7.27 35.62 -19.69
CA LYS A 667 7.11 34.42 -20.49
C LYS A 667 8.26 33.48 -20.24
N SER A 668 7.97 32.21 -19.95
CA SER A 668 8.99 31.17 -19.75
C SER A 668 8.56 29.86 -20.37
N LEU A 669 9.52 29.11 -20.92
CA LEU A 669 9.34 27.76 -21.42
C LEU A 669 10.50 26.90 -20.92
N VAL A 670 10.24 25.76 -20.30
CA VAL A 670 11.26 24.80 -19.86
C VAL A 670 10.92 23.43 -20.41
N ASN A 671 11.90 22.81 -21.07
CA ASN A 671 11.84 21.48 -21.62
C ASN A 671 12.87 20.62 -20.90
N THR A 672 12.48 19.40 -20.56
CA THR A 672 13.35 18.46 -19.86
C THR A 672 13.17 17.08 -20.48
N VAL A 673 14.27 16.46 -20.89
CA VAL A 673 14.32 15.06 -21.32
C VAL A 673 15.08 14.28 -20.25
N GLU A 674 14.51 13.18 -19.77
CA GLU A 674 15.13 12.34 -18.76
C GLU A 674 15.09 10.86 -19.16
N ALA A 675 16.11 10.12 -18.73
CA ALA A 675 16.15 8.66 -18.79
C ALA A 675 16.54 8.14 -17.41
N SER A 676 15.73 7.24 -16.84
CA SER A 676 15.98 6.71 -15.49
C SER A 676 15.99 5.19 -15.45
N VAL A 677 16.89 4.64 -14.64
CA VAL A 677 17.06 3.20 -14.41
C VAL A 677 17.02 2.91 -12.90
N PRO A 678 16.60 1.72 -12.46
CA PRO A 678 16.64 1.37 -11.04
C PRO A 678 18.09 1.30 -10.56
N LEU A 679 18.36 1.95 -9.43
CA LEU A 679 19.63 1.85 -8.71
C LEU A 679 19.54 0.78 -7.61
N VAL A 680 18.50 0.87 -6.77
CA VAL A 680 18.15 -0.12 -5.76
C VAL A 680 16.63 -0.25 -5.75
N SER A 681 16.09 -1.24 -6.48
CA SER A 681 14.65 -1.40 -6.68
C SER A 681 13.88 -1.59 -5.38
N SER A 682 14.43 -2.35 -4.44
CA SER A 682 13.84 -2.62 -3.12
C SER A 682 13.79 -1.39 -2.20
N ALA A 683 14.60 -0.36 -2.47
CA ALA A 683 14.58 0.92 -1.77
C ALA A 683 13.84 2.01 -2.55
N ASN A 684 13.21 1.68 -3.68
CA ASN A 684 12.64 2.65 -4.63
C ASN A 684 13.64 3.76 -5.00
N MET A 685 14.89 3.38 -5.27
CA MET A 685 15.95 4.29 -5.70
C MET A 685 16.18 4.17 -7.20
N ARG A 686 16.22 5.30 -7.91
CA ARG A 686 16.52 5.39 -9.34
C ARG A 686 17.66 6.34 -9.61
N LEU A 687 18.46 6.01 -10.62
CA LEU A 687 19.44 6.92 -11.22
C LEU A 687 18.82 7.50 -12.48
N ALA A 688 18.68 8.82 -12.56
CA ALA A 688 18.11 9.53 -13.69
C ALA A 688 19.13 10.48 -14.32
N PHE A 689 19.29 10.41 -15.63
CA PHE A 689 20.05 11.36 -16.43
C PHE A 689 19.10 12.37 -17.03
N PHE A 690 19.49 13.64 -17.08
CA PHE A 690 18.62 14.70 -17.58
C PHE A 690 19.35 15.69 -18.48
N TYR A 691 18.58 16.29 -19.37
CA TYR A 691 18.92 17.47 -20.13
C TYR A 691 17.77 18.48 -20.06
N ASP A 692 18.04 19.65 -19.50
CA ASP A 692 17.09 20.75 -19.34
C ASP A 692 17.45 21.87 -20.32
N TYR A 693 16.45 22.40 -21.01
CA TYR A 693 16.57 23.55 -21.88
C TYR A 693 15.43 24.53 -21.59
N GLY A 694 15.76 25.76 -21.24
CA GLY A 694 14.77 26.77 -20.89
C GLY A 694 14.99 28.10 -21.59
N MET A 695 13.88 28.77 -21.83
CA MET A 695 13.77 30.09 -22.43
C MET A 695 12.98 30.98 -21.48
N ILE A 696 13.42 32.23 -21.27
CA ILE A 696 12.69 33.23 -20.51
C ILE A 696 12.86 34.62 -21.13
N GLY A 697 11.80 35.42 -21.06
CA GLY A 697 11.85 36.83 -21.45
C GLY A 697 10.68 37.66 -20.93
N GLU A 698 10.82 38.97 -21.10
CA GLU A 698 9.79 39.96 -20.76
C GLU A 698 8.76 40.08 -21.89
N THR A 699 9.21 40.25 -23.13
CA THR A 699 8.33 40.40 -24.30
C THR A 699 8.22 39.11 -25.12
N ASN A 700 9.34 38.43 -25.35
CA ASN A 700 9.42 37.19 -26.12
C ASN A 700 10.01 36.06 -25.28
N PHE A 701 9.63 34.81 -25.55
CA PHE A 701 10.16 33.67 -24.78
C PHE A 701 11.68 33.54 -24.89
N ASN A 702 12.25 33.87 -26.04
CA ASN A 702 13.60 33.51 -26.44
C ASN A 702 14.68 34.57 -26.15
N GLU A 703 14.37 35.58 -25.33
CA GLU A 703 15.31 36.65 -24.95
C GLU A 703 16.53 36.10 -24.21
N ILE A 704 16.31 35.18 -23.28
CA ILE A 704 17.36 34.45 -22.59
C ILE A 704 17.11 32.96 -22.76
N GLN A 705 18.15 32.23 -23.14
CA GLN A 705 18.11 30.79 -23.35
C GLN A 705 19.27 30.15 -22.58
N LYS A 706 18.95 29.17 -21.75
CA LYS A 706 19.93 28.47 -20.91
C LYS A 706 19.66 26.97 -20.93
N ALA A 707 20.72 26.19 -20.77
CA ALA A 707 20.63 24.73 -20.75
C ALA A 707 21.51 24.14 -19.66
N GLY A 708 21.08 23.02 -19.11
CA GLY A 708 21.79 22.26 -18.10
C GLY A 708 21.65 20.76 -18.31
N TYR A 709 22.62 19.99 -17.86
CA TYR A 709 22.57 18.53 -17.94
C TYR A 709 23.21 17.91 -16.72
N GLY A 710 22.91 16.63 -16.46
CA GLY A 710 23.50 15.95 -15.33
C GLY A 710 22.88 14.60 -15.02
N ALA A 711 23.14 14.17 -13.79
CA ALA A 711 22.57 12.96 -13.22
C ALA A 711 21.91 13.29 -11.89
N SER A 712 20.93 12.48 -11.50
CA SER A 712 20.19 12.63 -10.26
C SER A 712 19.88 11.27 -9.65
N ILE A 713 19.92 11.20 -8.32
CA ILE A 713 19.50 10.03 -7.54
C ILE A 713 18.14 10.37 -6.94
N GLU A 714 17.11 9.70 -7.43
CA GLU A 714 15.73 9.81 -6.97
C GLU A 714 15.47 8.68 -5.96
N TRP A 715 15.19 9.01 -4.70
CA TRP A 715 14.93 8.05 -3.64
C TRP A 715 13.62 8.34 -2.93
N TYR A 716 12.65 7.42 -3.05
CA TYR A 716 11.40 7.50 -2.29
C TYR A 716 11.59 6.86 -0.92
N SER A 717 12.19 7.62 0.01
CA SER A 717 12.48 7.14 1.36
C SER A 717 11.20 7.04 2.22
N PRO A 718 11.23 6.32 3.35
CA PRO A 718 10.13 6.33 4.32
C PRO A 718 9.76 7.71 4.85
N MET A 719 10.68 8.67 4.79
CA MET A 719 10.49 10.07 5.22
C MET A 719 10.02 10.99 4.08
N GLY A 720 9.84 10.44 2.88
CA GLY A 720 9.44 11.17 1.68
C GLY A 720 10.49 11.12 0.54
N PRO A 721 10.13 11.67 -0.64
CA PRO A 721 11.05 11.76 -1.78
C PRO A 721 12.29 12.59 -1.46
N ILE A 722 13.45 12.06 -1.80
CA ILE A 722 14.75 12.73 -1.78
C ILE A 722 15.28 12.72 -3.22
N ASN A 723 15.72 13.87 -3.71
CA ASN A 723 16.36 13.96 -5.02
C ASN A 723 17.72 14.65 -4.86
N LEU A 724 18.79 13.92 -5.15
CA LEU A 724 20.16 14.44 -5.18
C LEU A 724 20.54 14.74 -6.62
N VAL A 725 20.81 15.99 -6.94
CA VAL A 725 21.02 16.47 -8.32
C VAL A 725 22.47 16.89 -8.50
N PHE A 726 23.13 16.30 -9.48
CA PHE A 726 24.49 16.63 -9.90
C PHE A 726 24.44 17.23 -11.30
N GLY A 727 24.27 18.56 -11.36
CA GLY A 727 24.05 19.31 -12.60
C GLY A 727 25.28 20.08 -13.07
N ARG A 728 25.32 20.38 -14.38
CA ARG A 728 26.26 21.33 -14.97
C ARG A 728 25.53 22.24 -15.95
N ALA A 729 25.79 23.53 -15.86
CA ALA A 729 25.36 24.53 -16.83
C ALA A 729 26.13 24.38 -18.16
N VAL A 730 25.45 24.51 -19.30
CA VAL A 730 26.03 24.37 -20.64
C VAL A 730 26.55 25.70 -21.18
N ASN A 731 25.77 26.78 -21.03
CA ASN A 731 26.01 28.09 -21.63
C ASN A 731 25.92 29.22 -20.58
N ALA A 732 26.54 28.98 -19.42
CA ALA A 732 26.71 29.99 -18.38
C ALA A 732 27.71 31.07 -18.82
N ASP A 733 27.35 32.34 -18.64
CA ASP A 733 28.28 33.46 -18.74
C ASP A 733 28.97 33.74 -17.39
N ASN A 734 29.91 34.69 -17.36
CA ASN A 734 30.71 34.99 -16.16
C ASN A 734 29.90 35.58 -14.99
N LEU A 735 28.68 36.06 -15.25
CA LEU A 735 27.79 36.64 -14.25
C LEU A 735 26.66 35.68 -13.84
N ASP A 736 26.53 34.53 -14.51
CA ASP A 736 25.56 33.51 -14.16
C ASP A 736 25.96 32.78 -12.88
N ARG A 737 24.97 32.61 -12.00
CA ARG A 737 25.13 31.83 -10.78
C ARG A 737 24.80 30.37 -11.06
N THR A 738 25.80 29.50 -10.94
CA THR A 738 25.73 28.08 -11.25
C THR A 738 25.76 27.23 -9.98
N SER A 739 25.14 26.05 -10.03
CA SER A 739 25.15 25.08 -8.93
C SER A 739 25.53 23.71 -9.47
N SER A 740 26.59 23.11 -8.94
CA SER A 740 27.05 21.78 -9.34
C SER A 740 26.38 20.64 -8.56
N PHE A 741 25.82 20.96 -7.39
CA PHE A 741 25.12 20.04 -6.54
C PHE A 741 23.92 20.74 -5.89
N GLU A 742 22.75 20.15 -6.07
CA GLU A 742 21.52 20.55 -5.40
C GLU A 742 20.88 19.31 -4.78
N PHE A 743 20.10 19.50 -3.73
CA PHE A 743 19.26 18.43 -3.23
C PHE A 743 17.91 18.96 -2.79
N THR A 744 16.92 18.09 -2.86
CA THR A 744 15.58 18.34 -2.32
C THR A 744 15.15 17.15 -1.48
N MET A 745 14.41 17.44 -0.42
CA MET A 745 13.77 16.44 0.42
C MET A 745 12.36 16.93 0.72
N GLY A 746 11.36 16.07 0.53
CA GLY A 746 9.95 16.40 0.76
C GLY A 746 9.09 16.22 -0.50
N THR A 747 7.98 16.96 -0.57
CA THR A 747 6.99 16.82 -1.65
C THR A 747 7.54 17.27 -3.01
N ARG A 748 7.15 16.57 -4.09
CA ARG A 748 7.52 16.82 -5.50
C ARG A 748 7.24 18.28 -5.92
N PHE A 749 8.24 18.97 -6.49
CA PHE A 749 8.14 20.34 -7.05
C PHE A 749 7.90 20.36 -8.57
#